data_AF-A0A182FTG3-F1
#
_entry.id   AF-A0A182FTG3-F1
#
_cell.length_a   1.000
_cell.length_b   1.000
_cell.length_c   1.000
_cell.angle_alpha   90.00
_cell.angle_beta   90.00
_cell.angle_gamma   90.00
#
_symmetry.space_group_name_H-M   'P 1'
#
loop_
_entity.id
_entity.type
_entity.pdbx_description
1 polymer ?
#
loop_
_entity_poly.entity_id
_entity_poly.type
_entity_poly.pdbx_seq_one_letter_code
_entity_poly.pdbx_strand_id
1 'polypeptide(L)'
;MCGTFCYFCKDERLARGHSIPTYSFHELLLGKDLHSNNVHEQLFQSVEIKSVCEHLLSALRASIKERIVSTTNACKTCLKTGTDACTHPKIGILFSGGIDCTILALLADEYVPSSTPIDLLNVAFEKVCRNPKHSTTSIDWNVPDRLTGRESLEELRLLRPGRKWNFVEINVTRKELNLHRETISQLVYPLKTVLDESLGAAFWFASRGVGCLEEIPYSSLCRVLLLGSGADELFGGYTRHRAAFERTYRSYLKESASDINAIEQAYRALEQELELDWLRLPSRNLARDDRVISDNCVTPRTPYLQEDFLAQVQILKANQRCYHRLEAGIGDKLILRLCAYKLAEIVEQQDTLRKMPDKPTKQDSKKDDAAELETQFIMRMPREPAALLREAIQSGANNLKDRLSIRLDNDLRYGEVRFDHWLLHAKVVDLPTIIESLKTIDSKNFYKTADICQMMICKEEPDQHSAEEESPNKNKKKDPNKVDKKYLWPHGVTPPCKNVRKRRFRKTLKKKYVEAPEIEKEVKRLLRVDNEAVNVKWELITEEEDPNKPSLESGADSGAPHKSPSKNTKKSSLNKDVGEHDIFGGEVSDSDEEDNVINKNIDIDESSRLSAEADDSRLSDSSSYQGGQGDRTNASAPATEFNKSMFSGGASGSGGPSYRSARRPEPAGSSKSGSFFPGESSRPDSDNDSNDMPSSGFGNGQNSNANSASTATVINNSARIYELQRQLNELNTQRIQKEQEIRTIENQTLRHRLQDKLDSVLLEIEAKENEMHELQAAEKYSLE
;
A
#
# COMPACT_ATOMS: atom_id res chain seq x y z
N MET A 1 -45.39 -6.76 9.13
CA MET A 1 -45.32 -7.27 7.74
C MET A 1 -43.86 -7.40 7.35
N CYS A 2 -43.16 -8.43 7.84
CA CYS A 2 -41.76 -8.68 7.52
C CYS A 2 -41.57 -10.20 7.55
N GLY A 3 -40.96 -10.79 6.52
CA GLY A 3 -40.96 -12.24 6.29
C GLY A 3 -41.27 -12.69 4.85
N THR A 4 -41.37 -11.77 3.89
CA THR A 4 -41.60 -12.08 2.46
C THR A 4 -40.65 -11.29 1.56
N PHE A 5 -39.39 -11.12 1.97
CA PHE A 5 -38.33 -10.80 1.00
C PHE A 5 -38.16 -12.03 0.11
N CYS A 6 -38.45 -11.87 -1.18
CA CYS A 6 -38.80 -13.00 -2.04
C CYS A 6 -37.64 -13.96 -2.27
N TYR A 7 -37.89 -15.24 -1.97
CA TYR A 7 -37.30 -16.37 -2.68
C TYR A 7 -37.76 -16.35 -4.14
N PHE A 8 -37.25 -15.40 -4.94
CA PHE A 8 -37.32 -15.51 -6.39
C PHE A 8 -36.31 -16.56 -6.82
N CYS A 9 -36.82 -17.72 -7.25
CA CYS A 9 -35.99 -18.82 -7.70
C CYS A 9 -35.12 -18.41 -8.89
N LYS A 10 -33.88 -18.92 -8.97
CA LYS A 10 -33.00 -18.73 -10.13
C LYS A 10 -33.69 -19.21 -11.43
N ASP A 11 -34.55 -20.23 -11.33
CA ASP A 11 -35.18 -20.91 -12.47
C ASP A 11 -36.30 -20.11 -13.15
N GLU A 12 -37.17 -19.41 -12.39
CA GLU A 12 -38.25 -18.59 -12.99
C GLU A 12 -37.73 -17.41 -13.83
N ARG A 13 -36.50 -16.95 -13.54
CA ARG A 13 -35.94 -15.74 -14.16
C ARG A 13 -35.26 -16.01 -15.50
N LEU A 14 -34.86 -17.26 -15.77
CA LEU A 14 -34.41 -17.69 -17.10
C LEU A 14 -35.54 -17.58 -18.16
N ALA A 15 -36.80 -17.68 -17.75
CA ALA A 15 -37.95 -17.54 -18.64
C ALA A 15 -38.12 -16.14 -19.27
N ARG A 16 -37.37 -15.12 -18.80
CA ARG A 16 -37.36 -13.77 -19.40
C ARG A 16 -36.45 -13.65 -20.64
N GLY A 17 -35.80 -14.72 -21.08
CA GLY A 17 -35.08 -14.77 -22.36
C GLY A 17 -33.71 -14.09 -22.39
N HIS A 18 -33.18 -13.66 -21.25
CA HIS A 18 -31.79 -13.21 -21.14
C HIS A 18 -30.85 -14.42 -21.25
N SER A 19 -29.92 -14.39 -22.21
CA SER A 19 -28.86 -15.39 -22.32
C SER A 19 -27.93 -15.34 -21.10
N ILE A 20 -27.69 -16.47 -20.46
CA ILE A 20 -26.66 -16.59 -19.40
C ILE A 20 -25.30 -16.24 -20.04
N PRO A 21 -24.55 -15.26 -19.52
CA PRO A 21 -23.21 -14.98 -20.01
C PRO A 21 -22.30 -16.20 -19.79
N THR A 22 -21.59 -16.63 -20.83
CA THR A 22 -20.77 -17.85 -20.81
C THR A 22 -19.30 -17.61 -20.51
N TYR A 23 -18.84 -16.35 -20.46
CA TYR A 23 -17.42 -16.01 -20.26
C TYR A 23 -16.89 -16.43 -18.89
N SER A 24 -15.57 -16.59 -18.81
CA SER A 24 -14.82 -16.81 -17.57
C SER A 24 -13.62 -15.87 -17.55
N PHE A 25 -13.44 -15.09 -16.47
CA PHE A 25 -12.26 -14.24 -16.34
C PHE A 25 -10.96 -15.04 -16.34
N HIS A 26 -11.00 -16.32 -15.94
CA HIS A 26 -9.84 -17.19 -16.01
C HIS A 26 -9.44 -17.50 -17.46
N GLU A 27 -10.39 -17.87 -18.31
CA GLU A 27 -10.14 -18.21 -19.72
C GLU A 27 -9.71 -16.99 -20.53
N LEU A 28 -10.30 -15.83 -20.27
CA LEU A 28 -9.95 -14.58 -20.97
C LEU A 28 -8.57 -14.01 -20.58
N LEU A 29 -7.97 -14.48 -19.48
CA LEU A 29 -6.66 -14.06 -18.96
C LEU A 29 -5.61 -15.19 -18.96
N LEU A 30 -5.98 -16.41 -19.34
CA LEU A 30 -5.07 -17.55 -19.44
C LEU A 30 -4.00 -17.27 -20.50
N GLY A 31 -2.73 -17.44 -20.12
CA GLY A 31 -1.58 -17.20 -21.01
C GLY A 31 -1.24 -15.73 -21.30
N LYS A 32 -1.94 -14.76 -20.68
CA LYS A 32 -1.63 -13.32 -20.80
C LYS A 32 -0.77 -12.84 -19.62
N ASP A 33 -0.03 -11.75 -19.83
CA ASP A 33 0.72 -11.11 -18.75
C ASP A 33 -0.21 -10.34 -17.80
N LEU A 34 -0.36 -10.88 -16.59
CA LEU A 34 -1.21 -10.36 -15.51
C LEU A 34 -0.60 -9.14 -14.80
N HIS A 35 0.69 -8.84 -14.99
CA HIS A 35 1.33 -7.62 -14.49
C HIS A 35 1.23 -6.45 -15.48
N SER A 36 0.73 -6.70 -16.70
CA SER A 36 0.51 -5.63 -17.66
C SER A 36 -0.53 -4.63 -17.12
N ASN A 37 -0.22 -3.33 -17.24
CA ASN A 37 -1.08 -2.24 -16.80
C ASN A 37 -2.46 -2.20 -17.52
N ASN A 38 -2.68 -3.08 -18.50
CA ASN A 38 -3.77 -2.99 -19.48
C ASN A 38 -4.83 -4.11 -19.39
N VAL A 39 -4.96 -4.77 -18.23
CA VAL A 39 -5.95 -5.83 -18.00
C VAL A 39 -7.39 -5.38 -18.29
N HIS A 40 -7.74 -4.13 -18.00
CA HIS A 40 -9.10 -3.63 -18.23
C HIS A 40 -9.44 -3.49 -19.73
N GLU A 41 -8.57 -2.87 -20.55
CA GLU A 41 -8.80 -2.78 -22.01
C GLU A 41 -8.88 -4.18 -22.64
N GLN A 42 -7.95 -5.07 -22.27
CA GLN A 42 -7.91 -6.46 -22.77
C GLN A 42 -9.18 -7.26 -22.44
N LEU A 43 -9.75 -7.08 -21.24
CA LEU A 43 -11.03 -7.68 -20.87
C LEU A 43 -12.19 -7.01 -21.59
N PHE A 44 -12.13 -5.69 -21.75
CA PHE A 44 -13.15 -4.91 -22.45
C PHE A 44 -13.16 -5.11 -23.97
N GLN A 45 -12.19 -5.82 -24.54
CA GLN A 45 -12.25 -6.32 -25.91
C GLN A 45 -13.31 -7.45 -26.11
N SER A 46 -13.72 -8.17 -25.05
CA SER A 46 -14.80 -9.17 -25.12
C SER A 46 -16.18 -8.52 -25.35
N VAL A 47 -16.95 -9.10 -26.28
CA VAL A 47 -18.32 -8.67 -26.59
C VAL A 47 -19.29 -9.06 -25.48
N GLU A 48 -19.09 -10.22 -24.84
CA GLU A 48 -19.88 -10.68 -23.70
C GLU A 48 -19.70 -9.74 -22.50
N ILE A 49 -18.46 -9.37 -22.17
CA ILE A 49 -18.16 -8.43 -21.08
C ILE A 49 -18.76 -7.05 -21.39
N LYS A 50 -18.59 -6.53 -22.61
CA LYS A 50 -19.22 -5.26 -23.05
C LYS A 50 -20.74 -5.29 -22.88
N SER A 51 -21.39 -6.38 -23.28
CA SER A 51 -22.83 -6.58 -23.14
C SER A 51 -23.27 -6.67 -21.67
N VAL A 52 -22.56 -7.40 -20.82
CA VAL A 52 -22.88 -7.48 -19.37
C VAL A 52 -22.72 -6.12 -18.69
N CYS A 53 -21.66 -5.37 -18.99
CA CYS A 53 -21.49 -4.00 -18.49
C CYS A 53 -22.63 -3.08 -18.96
N GLU A 54 -23.13 -3.23 -20.19
CA GLU A 54 -24.28 -2.45 -20.69
C GLU A 54 -25.57 -2.76 -19.95
N HIS A 55 -25.89 -4.04 -19.74
CA HIS A 55 -27.08 -4.46 -18.98
C HIS A 55 -27.02 -3.94 -17.54
N LEU A 56 -25.91 -4.19 -16.82
CA LEU A 56 -25.72 -3.78 -15.43
C LEU A 56 -25.81 -2.26 -15.27
N LEU A 57 -25.16 -1.49 -16.16
CA LEU A 57 -25.25 -0.02 -16.13
C LEU A 57 -26.63 0.50 -16.51
N SER A 58 -27.38 -0.20 -17.36
CA SER A 58 -28.76 0.16 -17.71
C SER A 58 -29.71 -0.06 -16.51
N ALA A 59 -29.60 -1.18 -15.80
CA ALA A 59 -30.38 -1.44 -14.59
C ALA A 59 -29.98 -0.50 -13.43
N LEU A 60 -28.69 -0.22 -13.26
CA LEU A 60 -28.21 0.71 -12.24
C LEU A 60 -28.67 2.15 -12.54
N ARG A 61 -28.66 2.57 -13.82
CA ARG A 61 -29.28 3.83 -14.26
C ARG A 61 -30.76 3.90 -13.94
N ALA A 62 -31.54 2.86 -14.23
CA ALA A 62 -32.96 2.82 -13.89
C ALA A 62 -33.20 2.94 -12.38
N SER A 63 -32.46 2.17 -11.58
CA SER A 63 -32.46 2.21 -10.11
C SER A 63 -32.15 3.61 -9.55
N ILE A 64 -31.12 4.29 -10.07
CA ILE A 64 -30.72 5.63 -9.66
C ILE A 64 -31.74 6.69 -10.13
N LYS A 65 -32.23 6.59 -11.38
CA LYS A 65 -33.24 7.48 -11.94
C LYS A 65 -34.52 7.48 -11.10
N GLU A 66 -35.02 6.30 -10.74
CA GLU A 66 -36.14 6.13 -9.82
C GLU A 66 -35.86 6.83 -8.48
N ARG A 67 -34.69 6.57 -7.88
CA ARG A 67 -34.27 7.14 -6.58
C ARG A 67 -34.07 8.65 -6.61
N ILE A 68 -33.87 9.27 -7.77
CA ILE A 68 -33.71 10.73 -7.91
C ILE A 68 -35.03 11.39 -8.31
N VAL A 69 -35.70 10.92 -9.36
CA VAL A 69 -36.95 11.51 -9.89
C VAL A 69 -38.10 11.39 -8.89
N SER A 70 -38.17 10.29 -8.11
CA SER A 70 -39.16 10.11 -7.03
C SER A 70 -38.76 10.80 -5.72
N THR A 71 -37.85 11.79 -5.76
CA THR A 71 -37.52 12.66 -4.61
C THR A 71 -38.22 14.01 -4.78
N THR A 72 -38.74 14.58 -3.69
CA THR A 72 -39.40 15.90 -3.74
C THR A 72 -38.45 16.97 -4.28
N ASN A 73 -38.96 17.86 -5.12
CA ASN A 73 -38.19 18.94 -5.74
C ASN A 73 -37.63 20.01 -4.77
N ALA A 74 -37.86 19.89 -3.45
CA ALA A 74 -37.41 20.83 -2.42
C ALA A 74 -36.52 20.17 -1.34
N CYS A 75 -35.45 20.88 -0.93
CA CYS A 75 -34.50 20.49 0.10
C CYS A 75 -35.06 20.60 1.54
N LYS A 76 -34.27 20.23 2.56
CA LYS A 76 -34.64 20.28 4.00
C LYS A 76 -35.28 21.61 4.44
N THR A 77 -34.82 22.74 3.90
CA THR A 77 -35.30 24.08 4.24
C THR A 77 -36.46 24.52 3.34
N CYS A 78 -36.30 24.43 2.01
CA CYS A 78 -37.29 24.90 1.03
C CYS A 78 -38.66 24.22 1.14
N LEU A 79 -38.70 22.97 1.64
CA LEU A 79 -39.95 22.26 1.91
C LEU A 79 -40.80 22.95 3.00
N LYS A 80 -40.16 23.60 3.97
CA LYS A 80 -40.84 24.32 5.07
C LYS A 80 -41.35 25.70 4.63
N THR A 81 -40.73 26.29 3.61
CA THR A 81 -41.04 27.64 3.11
C THR A 81 -41.96 27.64 1.88
N GLY A 82 -42.35 26.48 1.37
CA GLY A 82 -43.27 26.36 0.22
C GLY A 82 -42.72 26.93 -1.10
N THR A 83 -41.39 26.92 -1.29
CA THR A 83 -40.75 27.52 -2.47
C THR A 83 -40.60 26.50 -3.60
N ASP A 84 -41.35 26.67 -4.70
CA ASP A 84 -41.38 25.73 -5.84
C ASP A 84 -40.03 25.57 -6.56
N ALA A 85 -39.26 26.66 -6.69
CA ALA A 85 -38.02 26.71 -7.48
C ALA A 85 -36.75 26.49 -6.62
N CYS A 86 -36.56 25.29 -6.07
CA CYS A 86 -35.42 24.98 -5.20
C CYS A 86 -34.13 24.58 -5.96
N THR A 87 -33.11 25.46 -5.92
CA THR A 87 -31.76 25.27 -6.49
C THR A 87 -30.74 24.64 -5.53
N HIS A 88 -31.11 24.45 -4.26
CA HIS A 88 -30.27 23.80 -3.25
C HIS A 88 -30.00 22.32 -3.57
N PRO A 89 -28.91 21.73 -3.02
CA PRO A 89 -28.69 20.30 -3.11
C PRO A 89 -29.82 19.52 -2.41
N LYS A 90 -30.23 18.43 -3.04
CA LYS A 90 -31.39 17.59 -2.65
C LYS A 90 -30.99 16.13 -2.46
N ILE A 91 -30.12 15.66 -3.35
CA ILE A 91 -29.46 14.36 -3.35
C ILE A 91 -28.03 14.57 -2.90
N GLY A 92 -27.61 13.84 -1.87
CA GLY A 92 -26.21 13.67 -1.52
C GLY A 92 -25.78 12.22 -1.72
N ILE A 93 -24.48 11.96 -1.56
CA ILE A 93 -23.86 10.64 -1.68
C ILE A 93 -22.90 10.51 -0.50
N LEU A 94 -22.95 9.37 0.21
CA LEU A 94 -21.90 9.06 1.17
C LEU A 94 -20.68 8.55 0.39
N PHE A 95 -19.58 9.31 0.47
CA PHE A 95 -18.58 9.31 -0.59
C PHE A 95 -17.16 9.19 -0.02
N SER A 96 -16.59 7.99 -0.05
CA SER A 96 -15.22 7.68 0.40
C SER A 96 -14.17 7.78 -0.72
N GLY A 97 -14.59 8.05 -1.97
CA GLY A 97 -13.78 7.87 -3.17
C GLY A 97 -13.67 6.40 -3.63
N GLY A 98 -14.17 5.44 -2.84
CA GLY A 98 -14.27 4.05 -3.29
C GLY A 98 -15.18 3.91 -4.51
N ILE A 99 -14.76 3.09 -5.49
CA ILE A 99 -15.41 2.94 -6.80
C ILE A 99 -16.94 2.86 -6.77
N ASP A 100 -17.52 2.21 -5.76
CA ASP A 100 -18.95 2.01 -5.62
C ASP A 100 -19.69 3.34 -5.51
N CYS A 101 -19.17 4.30 -4.72
CA CYS A 101 -19.76 5.63 -4.57
C CYS A 101 -19.43 6.57 -5.75
N THR A 102 -18.29 6.37 -6.42
CA THR A 102 -17.90 7.14 -7.62
C THR A 102 -18.75 6.79 -8.84
N ILE A 103 -19.12 5.51 -9.03
CA ILE A 103 -20.12 5.10 -10.05
C ILE A 103 -21.48 5.74 -9.75
N LEU A 104 -21.93 5.73 -8.48
CA LEU A 104 -23.20 6.36 -8.10
C LEU A 104 -23.18 7.88 -8.34
N ALA A 105 -22.05 8.55 -8.14
CA ALA A 105 -21.89 9.96 -8.48
C ALA A 105 -22.01 10.21 -9.99
N LEU A 106 -21.24 9.51 -10.82
CA LEU A 106 -21.27 9.64 -12.29
C LEU A 106 -22.67 9.41 -12.88
N LEU A 107 -23.43 8.46 -12.33
CA LEU A 107 -24.79 8.15 -12.78
C LEU A 107 -25.87 9.05 -12.15
N ALA A 108 -25.64 9.63 -10.97
CA ALA A 108 -26.58 10.59 -10.38
C ALA A 108 -26.60 11.91 -11.15
N ASP A 109 -25.47 12.34 -11.71
CA ASP A 109 -25.37 13.52 -12.57
C ASP A 109 -26.35 13.48 -13.76
N GLU A 110 -26.60 12.29 -14.34
CA GLU A 110 -27.51 12.11 -15.49
C GLU A 110 -28.97 12.47 -15.17
N TYR A 111 -29.36 12.52 -13.89
CA TYR A 111 -30.75 12.71 -13.45
C TYR A 111 -30.95 13.85 -12.44
N VAL A 112 -29.91 14.34 -11.76
CA VAL A 112 -30.00 15.57 -10.95
C VAL A 112 -29.95 16.79 -11.89
N PRO A 113 -30.90 17.75 -11.82
CA PRO A 113 -30.86 18.95 -12.65
C PRO A 113 -29.52 19.69 -12.54
N SER A 114 -28.95 20.14 -13.67
CA SER A 114 -27.63 20.81 -13.70
C SER A 114 -27.58 22.11 -12.90
N SER A 115 -28.73 22.76 -12.69
CA SER A 115 -28.90 23.94 -11.82
C SER A 115 -28.82 23.65 -10.31
N THR A 116 -28.73 22.38 -9.91
CA THR A 116 -28.61 21.96 -8.50
C THR A 116 -27.30 21.17 -8.28
N PRO A 117 -26.53 21.49 -7.22
CA PRO A 117 -25.32 20.73 -6.90
C PRO A 117 -25.65 19.35 -6.31
N ILE A 118 -24.65 18.46 -6.32
CA ILE A 118 -24.67 17.18 -5.60
C ILE A 118 -23.69 17.27 -4.44
N ASP A 119 -24.13 16.92 -3.24
CA ASP A 119 -23.27 16.90 -2.04
C ASP A 119 -22.58 15.54 -1.90
N LEU A 120 -21.25 15.53 -1.93
CA LEU A 120 -20.41 14.36 -1.67
C LEU A 120 -19.94 14.45 -0.21
N LEU A 121 -20.52 13.63 0.66
CA LEU A 121 -20.30 13.69 2.10
C LEU A 121 -19.18 12.71 2.49
N ASN A 122 -18.02 13.25 2.86
CA ASN A 122 -16.82 12.47 3.20
C ASN A 122 -16.38 12.76 4.65
N VAL A 123 -16.34 11.71 5.46
CA VAL A 123 -16.09 11.79 6.92
C VAL A 123 -14.66 11.37 7.29
N ALA A 124 -14.02 12.15 8.15
CA ALA A 124 -12.70 11.87 8.72
C ALA A 124 -12.74 11.99 10.25
N PHE A 125 -12.09 11.06 10.94
CA PHE A 125 -12.01 11.04 12.41
C PHE A 125 -10.61 11.42 12.90
N GLU A 126 -10.54 12.18 13.99
CA GLU A 126 -9.30 12.59 14.64
C GLU A 126 -8.40 11.38 14.99
N LYS A 127 -7.16 11.39 14.46
CA LYS A 127 -6.16 10.32 14.64
C LYS A 127 -5.69 10.26 16.11
N VAL A 128 -5.54 9.05 16.67
CA VAL A 128 -5.13 8.87 18.07
C VAL A 128 -3.62 9.05 18.24
N CYS A 129 -3.19 10.27 18.59
CA CYS A 129 -1.80 10.61 18.86
C CYS A 129 -1.29 9.94 20.16
N ARG A 130 -0.57 8.81 20.01
CA ARG A 130 0.00 8.01 21.13
C ARG A 130 1.14 8.69 21.93
N ASN A 131 1.49 9.93 21.63
CA ASN A 131 2.53 10.70 22.32
C ASN A 131 2.06 12.16 22.55
N PRO A 132 1.59 12.53 23.76
CA PRO A 132 1.09 13.88 24.04
C PRO A 132 2.13 15.01 23.96
N LYS A 133 3.43 14.69 23.83
CA LYS A 133 4.53 15.66 23.96
C LYS A 133 4.82 16.48 22.70
N HIS A 134 4.11 16.22 21.60
CA HIS A 134 4.11 17.05 20.40
C HIS A 134 2.68 17.18 19.84
N SER A 135 1.79 17.82 20.60
CA SER A 135 0.54 18.33 20.03
C SER A 135 0.84 19.56 19.17
N THR A 136 0.91 19.37 17.84
CA THR A 136 0.61 20.47 16.92
C THR A 136 -0.81 20.96 17.21
N THR A 137 -1.04 22.27 17.14
CA THR A 137 -2.37 22.85 17.38
C THR A 137 -3.37 22.57 16.25
N SER A 138 -2.89 22.09 15.10
CA SER A 138 -3.68 21.56 13.99
C SER A 138 -3.83 20.03 14.09
N ILE A 139 -5.05 19.55 13.86
CA ILE A 139 -5.37 18.13 13.64
C ILE A 139 -5.15 17.81 12.16
N ASP A 140 -4.48 16.69 11.87
CA ASP A 140 -4.31 16.18 10.52
C ASP A 140 -5.52 15.32 10.08
N TRP A 141 -6.31 15.86 9.16
CA TRP A 141 -7.51 15.24 8.59
C TRP A 141 -7.23 14.34 7.37
N ASN A 142 -5.98 14.19 6.94
CA ASN A 142 -5.60 13.39 5.77
C ASN A 142 -5.59 11.89 6.12
N VAL A 143 -6.78 11.31 6.30
CA VAL A 143 -7.03 9.86 6.37
C VAL A 143 -7.18 9.28 4.96
N PRO A 144 -7.01 7.96 4.74
CA PRO A 144 -7.08 7.36 3.40
C PRO A 144 -8.35 7.75 2.62
N ASP A 145 -9.53 7.53 3.22
CA ASP A 145 -10.84 7.88 2.64
C ASP A 145 -10.99 9.38 2.30
N ARG A 146 -10.27 10.28 2.99
CA ARG A 146 -10.24 11.72 2.68
C ARG A 146 -9.39 11.99 1.44
N LEU A 147 -8.27 11.29 1.28
CA LEU A 147 -7.36 11.43 0.14
C LEU A 147 -8.01 10.86 -1.13
N THR A 148 -8.42 9.59 -1.11
CA THR A 148 -9.13 8.95 -2.23
C THR A 148 -10.45 9.68 -2.56
N GLY A 149 -11.14 10.22 -1.54
CA GLY A 149 -12.30 11.09 -1.76
C GLY A 149 -11.98 12.39 -2.52
N ARG A 150 -10.81 13.02 -2.29
CA ARG A 150 -10.37 14.20 -3.05
C ARG A 150 -9.86 13.84 -4.44
N GLU A 151 -9.20 12.71 -4.59
CA GLU A 151 -8.71 12.20 -5.89
C GLU A 151 -9.90 11.91 -6.82
N SER A 152 -10.89 11.13 -6.37
CA SER A 152 -12.12 10.90 -7.15
C SER A 152 -13.01 12.14 -7.30
N LEU A 153 -12.87 13.18 -6.48
CA LEU A 153 -13.50 14.47 -6.75
C LEU A 153 -12.91 15.14 -8.00
N GLU A 154 -11.59 15.09 -8.19
CA GLU A 154 -10.96 15.65 -9.39
C GLU A 154 -11.29 14.82 -10.64
N GLU A 155 -11.37 13.49 -10.52
CA GLU A 155 -11.89 12.62 -11.59
C GLU A 155 -13.33 13.00 -11.97
N LEU A 156 -14.22 13.19 -10.99
CA LEU A 156 -15.59 13.65 -11.21
C LEU A 156 -15.67 15.08 -11.80
N ARG A 157 -14.72 15.97 -11.47
CA ARG A 157 -14.60 17.31 -12.06
C ARG A 157 -14.15 17.24 -13.53
N LEU A 158 -13.21 16.37 -13.86
CA LEU A 158 -12.76 16.12 -15.24
C LEU A 158 -13.85 15.46 -16.10
N LEU A 159 -14.54 14.46 -15.57
CA LEU A 159 -15.61 13.73 -16.27
C LEU A 159 -16.93 14.51 -16.34
N ARG A 160 -17.17 15.46 -15.42
CA ARG A 160 -18.39 16.31 -15.39
C ARG A 160 -18.06 17.77 -15.05
N PRO A 161 -17.38 18.51 -15.95
CA PRO A 161 -17.05 19.93 -15.72
C PRO A 161 -18.29 20.85 -15.64
N GLY A 162 -19.45 20.39 -16.13
CA GLY A 162 -20.73 21.09 -15.99
C GLY A 162 -21.46 20.85 -14.66
N ARG A 163 -20.95 19.98 -13.77
CA ARG A 163 -21.58 19.66 -12.47
C ARG A 163 -20.88 20.40 -11.35
N LYS A 164 -21.66 21.13 -10.53
CA LYS A 164 -21.18 21.55 -9.21
C LYS A 164 -21.21 20.38 -8.23
N TRP A 165 -20.04 19.82 -7.95
CA TRP A 165 -19.79 18.87 -6.87
C TRP A 165 -19.45 19.62 -5.58
N ASN A 166 -20.25 19.48 -4.53
CA ASN A 166 -19.94 20.00 -3.20
C ASN A 166 -19.27 18.89 -2.38
N PHE A 167 -17.94 18.87 -2.30
CA PHE A 167 -17.23 17.92 -1.43
C PHE A 167 -17.24 18.45 0.01
N VAL A 168 -18.05 17.83 0.87
CA VAL A 168 -18.25 18.26 2.26
C VAL A 168 -17.30 17.51 3.17
N GLU A 169 -16.36 18.24 3.76
CA GLU A 169 -15.37 17.72 4.70
C GLU A 169 -15.92 17.67 6.11
N ILE A 170 -16.49 16.51 6.46
CA ILE A 170 -17.04 16.22 7.79
C ILE A 170 -15.89 15.72 8.67
N ASN A 171 -15.32 16.63 9.46
CA ASN A 171 -14.13 16.39 10.28
C ASN A 171 -14.53 16.25 11.76
N VAL A 172 -14.46 15.03 12.30
CA VAL A 172 -15.04 14.65 13.60
C VAL A 172 -13.95 14.54 14.67
N THR A 173 -14.08 15.35 15.72
CA THR A 173 -13.15 15.31 16.86
C THR A 173 -13.45 14.14 17.80
N ARG A 174 -12.45 13.70 18.58
CA ARG A 174 -12.61 12.64 19.58
C ARG A 174 -13.60 13.03 20.68
N LYS A 175 -13.64 14.32 21.05
CA LYS A 175 -14.60 14.89 22.00
C LYS A 175 -16.03 14.77 21.48
N GLU A 176 -16.25 15.09 20.21
CA GLU A 176 -17.55 15.06 19.55
C GLU A 176 -18.03 13.62 19.32
N LEU A 177 -17.15 12.72 18.86
CA LEU A 177 -17.44 11.29 18.76
C LEU A 177 -17.87 10.72 20.12
N ASN A 178 -17.14 11.04 21.19
CA ASN A 178 -17.47 10.58 22.55
C ASN A 178 -18.83 11.13 23.04
N LEU A 179 -19.22 12.36 22.64
CA LEU A 179 -20.50 12.97 23.02
C LEU A 179 -21.71 12.23 22.41
N HIS A 180 -21.59 11.75 21.17
CA HIS A 180 -22.68 11.04 20.47
C HIS A 180 -22.57 9.51 20.57
N ARG A 181 -21.52 8.98 21.20
CA ARG A 181 -21.18 7.56 21.25
C ARG A 181 -22.31 6.68 21.79
N GLU A 182 -23.01 7.14 22.83
CA GLU A 182 -24.11 6.39 23.43
C GLU A 182 -25.32 6.30 22.46
N THR A 183 -25.72 7.42 21.86
CA THR A 183 -26.78 7.47 20.85
C THR A 183 -26.48 6.57 19.66
N ILE A 184 -25.25 6.63 19.13
CA ILE A 184 -24.79 5.78 18.02
C ILE A 184 -24.85 4.30 18.43
N SER A 185 -24.43 3.95 19.65
CA SER A 185 -24.49 2.58 20.17
C SER A 185 -25.94 2.06 20.26
N GLN A 186 -26.88 2.90 20.69
CA GLN A 186 -28.31 2.57 20.74
C GLN A 186 -28.92 2.37 19.34
N LEU A 187 -28.48 3.13 18.33
CA LEU A 187 -28.90 2.96 16.93
C LEU A 187 -28.29 1.70 16.28
N VAL A 188 -27.08 1.31 16.68
CA VAL A 188 -26.38 0.12 16.16
C VAL A 188 -26.95 -1.20 16.73
N TYR A 189 -27.47 -1.19 17.97
CA TYR A 189 -28.14 -2.33 18.61
C TYR A 189 -29.18 -3.01 17.68
N PRO A 190 -29.25 -4.36 17.61
CA PRO A 190 -28.68 -5.37 18.51
C PRO A 190 -27.21 -5.73 18.26
N LEU A 191 -26.56 -5.12 17.26
CA LEU A 191 -25.12 -5.31 17.04
C LEU A 191 -24.34 -4.67 18.20
N LYS A 192 -23.30 -5.35 18.69
CA LYS A 192 -22.50 -4.93 19.86
C LYS A 192 -20.99 -4.92 19.60
N THR A 193 -20.56 -5.10 18.35
CA THR A 193 -19.12 -5.14 18.03
C THR A 193 -18.55 -3.73 17.89
N VAL A 194 -17.27 -3.56 18.22
CA VAL A 194 -16.54 -2.30 18.01
C VAL A 194 -16.48 -1.91 16.53
N LEU A 195 -16.55 -2.88 15.61
CA LEU A 195 -16.64 -2.63 14.18
C LEU A 195 -18.00 -2.03 13.79
N ASP A 196 -19.10 -2.61 14.27
CA ASP A 196 -20.45 -2.10 13.98
C ASP A 196 -20.67 -0.72 14.62
N GLU A 197 -20.10 -0.47 15.81
CA GLU A 197 -20.06 0.86 16.42
C GLU A 197 -19.27 1.86 15.57
N SER A 198 -18.11 1.46 15.05
CA SER A 198 -17.25 2.32 14.22
C SER A 198 -17.89 2.66 12.86
N LEU A 199 -18.52 1.68 12.22
CA LEU A 199 -19.29 1.87 10.98
C LEU A 199 -20.53 2.72 11.24
N GLY A 200 -21.25 2.47 12.33
CA GLY A 200 -22.37 3.30 12.78
C GLY A 200 -21.95 4.75 13.01
N ALA A 201 -20.81 5.00 13.65
CA ALA A 201 -20.29 6.35 13.82
C ALA A 201 -19.98 7.03 12.46
N ALA A 202 -19.33 6.32 11.54
CA ALA A 202 -19.05 6.86 10.20
C ALA A 202 -20.34 7.26 9.46
N PHE A 203 -21.34 6.36 9.41
CA PHE A 203 -22.64 6.64 8.79
C PHE A 203 -23.42 7.75 9.50
N TRP A 204 -23.38 7.83 10.84
CA TRP A 204 -24.07 8.87 11.60
C TRP A 204 -23.49 10.25 11.33
N PHE A 205 -22.18 10.42 11.51
CA PHE A 205 -21.52 11.70 11.30
C PHE A 205 -21.59 12.15 9.84
N ALA A 206 -21.45 11.22 8.87
CA ALA A 206 -21.56 11.56 7.47
C ALA A 206 -23.00 11.98 7.09
N SER A 207 -24.03 11.26 7.54
CA SER A 207 -25.44 11.58 7.21
C SER A 207 -25.97 12.84 7.90
N ARG A 208 -25.41 13.23 9.04
CA ARG A 208 -25.63 14.53 9.67
C ARG A 208 -25.31 15.69 8.73
N GLY A 209 -24.33 15.52 7.82
CA GLY A 209 -24.04 16.46 6.73
C GLY A 209 -23.45 17.81 7.16
N VAL A 210 -22.91 17.90 8.39
CA VAL A 210 -22.28 19.11 8.95
C VAL A 210 -20.77 18.98 8.91
N GLY A 211 -20.10 19.88 8.21
CA GLY A 211 -18.64 19.88 7.98
C GLY A 211 -18.18 21.21 7.38
N CYS A 212 -17.18 21.19 6.52
CA CYS A 212 -16.75 22.36 5.73
C CYS A 212 -16.80 22.09 4.22
N LEU A 213 -16.97 23.14 3.42
CA LEU A 213 -16.78 23.13 1.97
C LEU A 213 -15.70 24.18 1.67
N GLU A 214 -14.53 23.75 1.18
CA GLU A 214 -13.39 24.63 0.93
C GLU A 214 -13.03 25.48 2.17
N GLU A 215 -12.85 24.79 3.31
CA GLU A 215 -12.67 25.33 4.68
C GLU A 215 -13.85 26.12 5.29
N ILE A 216 -14.80 26.60 4.48
CA ILE A 216 -15.98 27.35 4.95
C ILE A 216 -17.00 26.41 5.62
N PRO A 217 -17.50 26.70 6.84
CA PRO A 217 -18.51 25.87 7.50
C PRO A 217 -19.77 25.66 6.66
N TYR A 218 -20.18 24.39 6.52
CA TYR A 218 -21.24 23.96 5.62
C TYR A 218 -22.19 22.95 6.29
N SER A 219 -23.47 23.00 5.93
CA SER A 219 -24.50 22.07 6.39
C SER A 219 -25.38 21.63 5.21
N SER A 220 -25.37 20.33 4.91
CA SER A 220 -26.05 19.76 3.76
C SER A 220 -27.57 19.82 3.90
N LEU A 221 -28.21 20.44 2.90
CA LEU A 221 -29.67 20.54 2.81
C LEU A 221 -30.32 19.31 2.15
N CYS A 222 -29.51 18.29 1.79
CA CYS A 222 -29.96 17.04 1.19
C CYS A 222 -30.95 16.30 2.10
N ARG A 223 -31.94 15.67 1.47
CA ARG A 223 -32.96 14.84 2.13
C ARG A 223 -32.80 13.35 1.85
N VAL A 224 -32.03 13.01 0.82
CA VAL A 224 -31.79 11.66 0.33
C VAL A 224 -30.29 11.46 0.17
N LEU A 225 -29.78 10.30 0.61
CA LEU A 225 -28.40 9.87 0.38
C LEU A 225 -28.37 8.60 -0.45
N LEU A 226 -27.59 8.62 -1.53
CA LEU A 226 -27.25 7.41 -2.27
C LEU A 226 -26.08 6.71 -1.55
N LEU A 227 -26.22 5.39 -1.37
CA LEU A 227 -25.27 4.54 -0.65
C LEU A 227 -24.68 3.44 -1.54
N GLY A 228 -23.38 3.18 -1.38
CA GLY A 228 -22.69 2.04 -2.00
C GLY A 228 -22.98 0.68 -1.35
N SER A 229 -23.65 0.63 -0.18
CA SER A 229 -23.93 -0.61 0.56
C SER A 229 -24.62 -1.67 -0.32
N GLY A 230 -24.13 -2.90 -0.27
CA GLY A 230 -24.54 -4.01 -1.14
C GLY A 230 -23.54 -4.33 -2.27
N ALA A 231 -22.68 -3.40 -2.68
CA ALA A 231 -21.76 -3.64 -3.80
C ALA A 231 -20.64 -4.66 -3.46
N ASP A 232 -20.15 -4.67 -2.22
CA ASP A 232 -19.12 -5.63 -1.78
C ASP A 232 -19.65 -7.06 -1.68
N GLU A 233 -20.87 -7.19 -1.12
CA GLU A 233 -21.62 -8.43 -0.97
C GLU A 233 -21.99 -9.05 -2.32
N LEU A 234 -22.36 -8.21 -3.29
CA LEU A 234 -22.75 -8.66 -4.63
C LEU A 234 -21.57 -9.04 -5.53
N PHE A 235 -20.51 -8.23 -5.54
CA PHE A 235 -19.43 -8.32 -6.52
C PHE A 235 -18.10 -8.88 -5.99
N GLY A 236 -18.05 -9.31 -4.72
CA GLY A 236 -16.83 -9.89 -4.15
C GLY A 236 -15.78 -8.85 -3.79
N GLY A 237 -16.16 -7.82 -3.02
CA GLY A 237 -15.26 -6.71 -2.65
C GLY A 237 -14.53 -6.86 -1.33
N TYR A 238 -15.10 -7.54 -0.33
CA TYR A 238 -14.44 -7.72 0.96
C TYR A 238 -13.20 -8.63 0.89
N THR A 239 -12.19 -8.29 1.70
CA THR A 239 -10.94 -9.06 1.85
C THR A 239 -11.16 -10.52 2.29
N ARG A 240 -12.27 -10.83 2.96
CA ARG A 240 -12.65 -12.21 3.33
C ARG A 240 -13.00 -13.08 2.13
N HIS A 241 -13.62 -12.51 1.08
CA HIS A 241 -13.91 -13.20 -0.18
C HIS A 241 -12.62 -13.70 -0.85
N ARG A 242 -11.65 -12.79 -1.00
CA ARG A 242 -10.29 -13.09 -1.47
C ARG A 242 -9.60 -14.13 -0.58
N ALA A 243 -9.73 -14.04 0.74
CA ALA A 243 -9.13 -15.00 1.67
C ALA A 243 -9.79 -16.40 1.63
N ALA A 244 -11.10 -16.51 1.36
CA ALA A 244 -11.80 -17.77 1.17
C ALA A 244 -11.36 -18.46 -0.13
N PHE A 245 -11.26 -17.69 -1.23
CA PHE A 245 -10.71 -18.15 -2.51
C PHE A 245 -9.26 -18.64 -2.34
N GLU A 246 -8.35 -17.79 -1.84
CA GLU A 246 -6.93 -18.10 -1.69
C GLU A 246 -6.65 -19.30 -0.77
N ARG A 247 -7.40 -19.43 0.34
CA ARG A 247 -7.25 -20.56 1.26
C ARG A 247 -7.58 -21.89 0.57
N THR A 248 -8.71 -21.91 -0.14
CA THR A 248 -9.22 -23.11 -0.81
C THR A 248 -8.33 -23.50 -1.99
N TYR A 249 -7.98 -22.53 -2.83
CA TYR A 249 -7.06 -22.69 -3.96
C TYR A 249 -5.72 -23.32 -3.52
N ARG A 250 -5.12 -22.81 -2.44
CA ARG A 250 -3.84 -23.31 -1.90
C ARG A 250 -3.92 -24.67 -1.19
N SER A 251 -5.11 -25.16 -0.82
CA SER A 251 -5.28 -26.54 -0.32
C SER A 251 -5.39 -27.49 -1.51
N TYR A 252 -6.34 -27.23 -2.41
CA TYR A 252 -6.58 -28.10 -3.57
C TYR A 252 -5.37 -28.18 -4.52
N LEU A 253 -4.55 -27.12 -4.65
CA LEU A 253 -3.31 -27.17 -5.45
C LEU A 253 -2.20 -28.04 -4.82
N LYS A 254 -2.28 -28.37 -3.52
CA LYS A 254 -1.38 -29.34 -2.85
C LYS A 254 -1.88 -30.78 -2.98
N GLU A 255 -3.19 -30.96 -3.16
CA GLU A 255 -3.87 -32.27 -3.18
C GLU A 255 -4.14 -32.76 -4.61
N SER A 256 -4.29 -31.84 -5.57
CA SER A 256 -4.57 -32.08 -6.99
C SER A 256 -3.55 -31.36 -7.87
N ALA A 257 -2.93 -32.10 -8.80
CA ALA A 257 -1.99 -31.56 -9.78
C ALA A 257 -2.65 -30.72 -10.91
N SER A 258 -3.98 -30.57 -10.90
CA SER A 258 -4.74 -29.74 -11.86
C SER A 258 -5.09 -28.37 -11.27
N ASP A 259 -4.51 -27.31 -11.85
CA ASP A 259 -4.81 -25.91 -11.52
C ASP A 259 -6.31 -25.59 -11.71
N ILE A 260 -6.90 -26.09 -12.80
CA ILE A 260 -8.32 -25.89 -13.16
C ILE A 260 -9.26 -26.39 -12.04
N ASN A 261 -8.99 -27.58 -11.48
CA ASN A 261 -9.80 -28.13 -10.39
C ASN A 261 -9.64 -27.31 -9.09
N ALA A 262 -8.43 -26.84 -8.79
CA ALA A 262 -8.18 -26.00 -7.62
C ALA A 262 -8.89 -24.65 -7.72
N ILE A 263 -8.94 -24.06 -8.93
CA ILE A 263 -9.67 -22.82 -9.22
C ILE A 263 -11.18 -23.02 -9.11
N GLU A 264 -11.74 -24.10 -9.64
CA GLU A 264 -13.19 -24.35 -9.56
C GLU A 264 -13.65 -24.49 -8.10
N GLN A 265 -12.92 -25.26 -7.29
CA GLN A 265 -13.23 -25.42 -5.86
C GLN A 265 -13.05 -24.11 -5.09
N ALA A 266 -12.05 -23.30 -5.43
CA ALA A 266 -11.88 -21.97 -4.86
C ALA A 266 -13.04 -21.01 -5.21
N TYR A 267 -13.60 -21.08 -6.42
CA TYR A 267 -14.80 -20.33 -6.79
C TYR A 267 -16.07 -20.83 -6.10
N ARG A 268 -16.21 -22.14 -5.86
CA ARG A 268 -17.33 -22.69 -5.06
C ARG A 268 -17.28 -22.23 -3.61
N ALA A 269 -16.10 -22.22 -2.97
CA ALA A 269 -15.93 -21.68 -1.62
C ALA A 269 -16.18 -20.17 -1.55
N LEU A 270 -15.82 -19.43 -2.61
CA LEU A 270 -16.15 -18.01 -2.74
C LEU A 270 -17.67 -17.77 -2.90
N GLU A 271 -18.38 -18.55 -3.72
CA GLU A 271 -19.83 -18.44 -3.89
C GLU A 271 -20.57 -18.73 -2.57
N GLN A 272 -20.07 -19.66 -1.74
CA GLN A 272 -20.59 -19.91 -0.39
C GLN A 272 -20.42 -18.70 0.54
N GLU A 273 -19.24 -18.05 0.57
CA GLU A 273 -19.01 -16.86 1.41
C GLU A 273 -19.91 -15.69 0.97
N LEU A 274 -20.07 -15.49 -0.35
CA LEU A 274 -20.96 -14.47 -0.92
C LEU A 274 -22.44 -14.71 -0.56
N GLU A 275 -22.91 -15.95 -0.63
CA GLU A 275 -24.29 -16.31 -0.25
C GLU A 275 -24.51 -16.14 1.27
N LEU A 276 -23.52 -16.48 2.11
CA LEU A 276 -23.57 -16.24 3.56
C LEU A 276 -23.67 -14.75 3.89
N ASP A 277 -22.94 -13.88 3.19
CA ASP A 277 -23.07 -12.43 3.36
C ASP A 277 -24.38 -11.88 2.79
N TRP A 278 -24.85 -12.39 1.65
CA TRP A 278 -26.16 -12.04 1.08
C TRP A 278 -27.32 -12.34 2.05
N LEU A 279 -27.32 -13.52 2.68
CA LEU A 279 -28.32 -13.91 3.69
C LEU A 279 -28.23 -13.06 4.98
N ARG A 280 -27.06 -12.49 5.29
CA ARG A 280 -26.81 -11.65 6.47
C ARG A 280 -26.99 -10.14 6.20
N LEU A 281 -26.99 -9.72 4.94
CA LEU A 281 -27.06 -8.32 4.51
C LEU A 281 -28.23 -7.54 5.16
N PRO A 282 -29.48 -8.06 5.23
CA PRO A 282 -30.60 -7.31 5.81
C PRO A 282 -30.44 -7.06 7.31
N SER A 283 -29.99 -8.06 8.07
CA SER A 283 -29.92 -8.01 9.54
C SER A 283 -28.65 -7.35 10.07
N ARG A 284 -27.56 -7.33 9.28
CA ARG A 284 -26.29 -6.68 9.63
C ARG A 284 -26.20 -5.26 9.09
N ASN A 285 -25.93 -5.11 7.79
CA ASN A 285 -25.58 -3.81 7.21
C ASN A 285 -26.83 -2.94 7.05
N LEU A 286 -27.88 -3.42 6.38
CA LEU A 286 -29.02 -2.56 6.03
C LEU A 286 -29.79 -2.06 7.26
N ALA A 287 -30.09 -2.95 8.22
CA ALA A 287 -30.79 -2.56 9.44
C ALA A 287 -29.98 -1.60 10.34
N ARG A 288 -28.64 -1.67 10.32
CA ARG A 288 -27.77 -0.70 11.00
C ARG A 288 -27.77 0.63 10.27
N ASP A 289 -27.42 0.61 8.98
CA ASP A 289 -27.23 1.80 8.16
C ASP A 289 -28.54 2.64 8.09
N ASP A 290 -29.70 1.98 7.98
CA ASP A 290 -31.01 2.66 7.94
C ASP A 290 -31.34 3.42 9.23
N ARG A 291 -31.22 2.76 10.41
CA ARG A 291 -31.47 3.41 11.71
C ARG A 291 -30.50 4.58 11.94
N VAL A 292 -29.23 4.35 11.66
CA VAL A 292 -28.13 5.30 11.89
C VAL A 292 -28.25 6.55 11.00
N ILE A 293 -28.68 6.40 9.75
CA ILE A 293 -28.83 7.52 8.81
C ILE A 293 -30.16 8.26 9.02
N SER A 294 -31.24 7.51 9.32
CA SER A 294 -32.57 8.09 9.51
C SER A 294 -32.68 8.99 10.75
N ASP A 295 -31.88 8.75 11.80
CA ASP A 295 -31.77 9.60 12.99
C ASP A 295 -31.44 11.06 12.63
N ASN A 296 -30.60 11.27 11.61
CA ASN A 296 -30.25 12.60 11.09
C ASN A 296 -31.34 13.23 10.19
N CYS A 297 -32.54 12.67 10.17
CA CYS A 297 -33.67 13.07 9.33
C CYS A 297 -33.34 13.08 7.83
N VAL A 298 -32.64 12.04 7.37
CA VAL A 298 -32.22 11.83 5.98
C VAL A 298 -32.58 10.41 5.55
N THR A 299 -33.13 10.24 4.34
CA THR A 299 -33.51 8.92 3.83
C THR A 299 -32.34 8.27 3.08
N PRO A 300 -31.81 7.12 3.55
CA PRO A 300 -30.84 6.35 2.77
C PRO A 300 -31.53 5.67 1.58
N ARG A 301 -30.80 5.53 0.46
CA ARG A 301 -31.23 4.76 -0.72
C ARG A 301 -30.04 3.99 -1.29
N THR A 302 -30.15 2.67 -1.35
CA THR A 302 -29.15 1.77 -1.93
C THR A 302 -29.52 1.44 -3.38
N PRO A 303 -28.77 1.91 -4.41
CA PRO A 303 -29.12 1.65 -5.81
C PRO A 303 -28.69 0.25 -6.27
N TYR A 304 -27.61 -0.28 -5.71
CA TYR A 304 -27.11 -1.65 -5.94
C TYR A 304 -28.06 -2.74 -5.44
N LEU A 305 -29.08 -2.40 -4.64
CA LEU A 305 -30.02 -3.33 -4.03
C LEU A 305 -31.45 -3.17 -4.58
N GLN A 306 -31.58 -2.65 -5.80
CA GLN A 306 -32.84 -2.63 -6.56
C GLN A 306 -33.07 -4.01 -7.22
N GLU A 307 -34.32 -4.48 -7.24
CA GLU A 307 -34.64 -5.88 -7.55
C GLU A 307 -34.28 -6.35 -8.96
N ASP A 308 -34.36 -5.49 -9.98
CA ASP A 308 -33.98 -5.84 -11.36
C ASP A 308 -32.45 -5.82 -11.55
N PHE A 309 -31.75 -4.87 -10.95
CA PHE A 309 -30.28 -4.86 -10.90
C PHE A 309 -29.75 -6.11 -10.16
N LEU A 310 -30.34 -6.44 -9.01
CA LEU A 310 -30.07 -7.67 -8.27
C LEU A 310 -30.32 -8.92 -9.13
N ALA A 311 -31.44 -8.96 -9.86
CA ALA A 311 -31.75 -10.08 -10.74
C ALA A 311 -30.70 -10.26 -11.84
N GLN A 312 -30.14 -9.17 -12.39
CA GLN A 312 -29.05 -9.26 -13.37
C GLN A 312 -27.74 -9.76 -12.74
N VAL A 313 -27.35 -9.25 -11.57
CA VAL A 313 -26.11 -9.68 -10.89
C VAL A 313 -26.19 -11.15 -10.45
N GLN A 314 -27.36 -11.62 -10.05
CA GLN A 314 -27.60 -13.02 -9.65
C GLN A 314 -27.51 -14.03 -10.80
N ILE A 315 -27.58 -13.59 -12.07
CA ILE A 315 -27.31 -14.45 -13.25
C ILE A 315 -25.81 -14.74 -13.38
N LEU A 316 -24.94 -13.81 -12.93
CA LEU A 316 -23.48 -13.97 -12.99
C LEU A 316 -22.98 -14.89 -11.88
N LYS A 317 -22.11 -15.85 -12.23
CA LYS A 317 -21.36 -16.68 -11.27
C LYS A 317 -20.25 -15.88 -10.58
N ALA A 318 -19.71 -16.37 -9.46
CA ALA A 318 -18.63 -15.69 -8.73
C ALA A 318 -17.41 -15.36 -9.63
N ASN A 319 -16.98 -16.30 -10.48
CA ASN A 319 -15.88 -16.14 -11.46
C ASN A 319 -16.17 -15.17 -12.63
N GLN A 320 -17.37 -14.59 -12.67
CA GLN A 320 -17.82 -13.59 -13.63
C GLN A 320 -18.01 -12.21 -12.98
N ARG A 321 -17.96 -12.13 -11.64
CA ARG A 321 -18.09 -10.88 -10.86
C ARG A 321 -16.72 -10.36 -10.39
N CYS A 322 -15.85 -11.25 -9.91
CA CYS A 322 -14.49 -10.95 -9.49
C CYS A 322 -13.49 -12.03 -9.96
N TYR A 323 -12.20 -11.72 -9.88
CA TYR A 323 -11.12 -12.62 -10.27
C TYR A 323 -9.91 -12.45 -9.34
N HIS A 324 -9.97 -13.07 -8.15
CA HIS A 324 -8.99 -12.86 -7.09
C HIS A 324 -7.57 -13.39 -7.36
N ARG A 325 -7.29 -14.03 -8.53
CA ARG A 325 -5.91 -14.31 -8.97
C ARG A 325 -5.15 -13.06 -9.45
N LEU A 326 -5.85 -11.96 -9.77
CA LEU A 326 -5.24 -10.64 -9.92
C LEU A 326 -4.99 -9.99 -8.55
N GLU A 327 -4.09 -9.03 -8.49
CA GLU A 327 -3.70 -8.33 -7.26
C GLU A 327 -4.88 -7.66 -6.53
N ALA A 328 -4.67 -7.37 -5.24
CA ALA A 328 -5.66 -6.71 -4.40
C ALA A 328 -5.95 -5.29 -4.91
N GLY A 329 -7.22 -5.00 -5.20
CA GLY A 329 -7.63 -3.75 -5.85
C GLY A 329 -7.73 -3.82 -7.37
N ILE A 330 -7.33 -4.92 -8.00
CA ILE A 330 -7.59 -5.17 -9.43
C ILE A 330 -8.66 -6.26 -9.58
N GLY A 331 -8.45 -7.43 -8.96
CA GLY A 331 -9.35 -8.58 -9.10
C GLY A 331 -10.69 -8.47 -8.35
N ASP A 332 -10.76 -7.60 -7.33
CA ASP A 332 -11.92 -7.47 -6.44
C ASP A 332 -12.97 -6.55 -7.08
N LYS A 333 -14.23 -7.03 -7.18
CA LYS A 333 -15.33 -6.36 -7.92
C LYS A 333 -15.02 -6.08 -9.41
N LEU A 334 -14.24 -6.95 -10.07
CA LEU A 334 -13.74 -6.74 -11.44
C LEU A 334 -14.81 -6.35 -12.48
N ILE A 335 -16.00 -6.98 -12.48
CA ILE A 335 -17.05 -6.59 -13.44
C ILE A 335 -17.59 -5.17 -13.18
N LEU A 336 -17.60 -4.72 -11.93
CA LEU A 336 -17.99 -3.36 -11.56
C LEU A 336 -16.88 -2.35 -11.92
N ARG A 337 -15.60 -2.76 -11.85
CA ARG A 337 -14.46 -1.99 -12.37
C ARG A 337 -14.55 -1.79 -13.89
N LEU A 338 -14.93 -2.84 -14.62
CA LEU A 338 -15.17 -2.77 -16.07
C LEU A 338 -16.43 -1.93 -16.42
N CYS A 339 -17.43 -1.88 -15.54
CA CYS A 339 -18.54 -0.93 -15.66
C CYS A 339 -18.06 0.53 -15.50
N ALA A 340 -17.19 0.82 -14.53
CA ALA A 340 -16.64 2.16 -14.34
C ALA A 340 -15.72 2.58 -15.51
N TYR A 341 -14.90 1.66 -16.02
CA TYR A 341 -14.08 1.85 -17.22
C TYR A 341 -14.94 2.32 -18.41
N LYS A 342 -16.03 1.59 -18.70
CA LYS A 342 -17.00 1.97 -19.75
C LYS A 342 -17.64 3.34 -19.50
N LEU A 343 -17.93 3.68 -18.24
CA LEU A 343 -18.49 5.00 -17.89
C LEU A 343 -17.51 6.15 -18.13
N ALA A 344 -16.20 5.89 -18.17
CA ALA A 344 -15.20 6.91 -18.49
C ALA A 344 -15.00 7.04 -20.02
N GLU A 345 -14.86 5.94 -20.77
CA GLU A 345 -14.77 5.95 -22.25
C GLU A 345 -15.88 6.80 -22.91
N ILE A 346 -17.13 6.57 -22.48
CA ILE A 346 -18.33 7.24 -23.02
C ILE A 346 -18.24 8.77 -22.90
N VAL A 347 -17.47 9.26 -21.93
CA VAL A 347 -17.42 10.68 -21.56
C VAL A 347 -16.40 11.44 -22.39
N GLU A 348 -15.23 10.85 -22.63
CA GLU A 348 -14.24 11.37 -23.57
C GLU A 348 -14.83 11.45 -24.99
N GLN A 349 -15.62 10.43 -25.39
CA GLN A 349 -16.33 10.41 -26.67
C GLN A 349 -17.44 11.47 -26.76
N GLN A 350 -18.14 11.79 -25.65
CA GLN A 350 -19.16 12.85 -25.65
C GLN A 350 -18.56 14.26 -25.62
N ASP A 351 -17.40 14.46 -25.00
CA ASP A 351 -16.77 15.79 -24.90
C ASP A 351 -15.97 16.15 -26.17
N THR A 352 -15.38 15.16 -26.85
CA THR A 352 -14.79 15.32 -28.19
C THR A 352 -15.86 15.67 -29.24
N LEU A 353 -17.04 15.04 -29.21
CA LEU A 353 -18.17 15.38 -30.08
C LEU A 353 -18.80 16.77 -29.81
N ARG A 354 -18.44 17.45 -28.72
CA ARG A 354 -18.99 18.76 -28.33
C ARG A 354 -18.05 19.95 -28.60
N LYS A 355 -16.83 19.73 -29.09
CA LYS A 355 -15.77 20.77 -29.11
C LYS A 355 -15.22 21.10 -30.50
N MET A 356 -15.91 21.99 -31.21
CA MET A 356 -15.29 22.95 -32.13
C MET A 356 -16.11 24.26 -32.19
N PRO A 357 -15.51 25.44 -32.44
CA PRO A 357 -14.07 25.75 -32.57
C PRO A 357 -13.53 26.77 -31.52
N ASP A 358 -12.25 27.12 -31.71
CA ASP A 358 -11.51 28.30 -31.20
C ASP A 358 -11.02 28.42 -29.74
N LYS A 359 -9.69 28.22 -29.63
CA LYS A 359 -8.71 28.79 -28.66
C LYS A 359 -8.73 28.34 -27.18
N PRO A 360 -7.58 28.45 -26.48
CA PRO A 360 -6.18 28.35 -26.94
C PRO A 360 -5.37 27.28 -26.18
N THR A 361 -4.36 26.70 -26.82
CA THR A 361 -3.50 25.68 -26.20
C THR A 361 -2.68 26.24 -25.02
N LYS A 362 -2.77 25.60 -23.85
CA LYS A 362 -1.77 25.78 -22.79
C LYS A 362 -0.49 25.02 -23.15
N GLN A 363 0.64 25.49 -22.62
CA GLN A 363 1.93 24.85 -22.80
C GLN A 363 2.13 23.80 -21.69
N ASP A 364 2.43 22.56 -22.07
CA ASP A 364 2.99 21.59 -21.14
C ASP A 364 4.43 21.97 -20.80
N SER A 365 4.77 21.84 -19.52
CA SER A 365 6.17 21.89 -19.06
C SER A 365 6.94 20.70 -19.62
N LYS A 366 8.26 20.87 -19.80
CA LYS A 366 9.15 19.83 -20.30
C LYS A 366 9.05 18.56 -19.45
N LYS A 367 9.36 17.41 -20.06
CA LYS A 367 9.93 16.28 -19.31
C LYS A 367 11.21 16.77 -18.62
N ASP A 368 11.28 16.64 -17.31
CA ASP A 368 12.58 16.61 -16.63
C ASP A 368 13.29 15.28 -16.94
N ASP A 369 14.62 15.30 -16.89
CA ASP A 369 15.44 14.11 -17.06
C ASP A 369 15.19 13.10 -15.92
N ALA A 370 15.44 11.81 -16.19
CA ALA A 370 15.19 10.75 -15.22
C ALA A 370 16.06 10.93 -13.97
N ALA A 371 15.45 11.26 -12.84
CA ALA A 371 16.16 11.54 -11.59
C ALA A 371 16.88 10.29 -11.06
N GLU A 372 18.19 10.41 -10.84
CA GLU A 372 19.01 9.35 -10.26
C GLU A 372 18.58 9.05 -8.81
N LEU A 373 18.37 7.77 -8.48
CA LEU A 373 17.98 7.34 -7.14
C LEU A 373 19.21 7.21 -6.24
N GLU A 374 19.28 8.05 -5.20
CA GLU A 374 20.45 8.15 -4.32
C GLU A 374 20.35 7.20 -3.11
N THR A 375 21.31 6.29 -2.96
CA THR A 375 21.42 5.41 -1.78
C THR A 375 22.51 5.89 -0.83
N GLN A 376 22.18 6.07 0.46
CA GLN A 376 23.11 6.63 1.45
C GLN A 376 23.28 5.73 2.69
N PHE A 377 24.46 5.76 3.30
CA PHE A 377 24.78 5.14 4.58
C PHE A 377 25.72 6.05 5.40
N ILE A 378 25.78 5.87 6.72
CA ILE A 378 26.69 6.66 7.56
C ILE A 378 28.07 6.00 7.63
N MET A 379 29.13 6.71 7.24
CA MET A 379 30.51 6.31 7.51
C MET A 379 30.97 6.87 8.87
N ARG A 380 31.60 6.04 9.70
CA ARG A 380 32.18 6.42 11.00
C ARG A 380 33.66 6.04 11.05
N MET A 381 34.54 7.04 10.97
CA MET A 381 35.99 6.87 11.06
C MET A 381 36.55 7.25 12.44
N PRO A 382 37.80 6.86 12.78
CA PRO A 382 38.53 7.39 13.93
C PRO A 382 38.72 8.91 13.86
N ARG A 383 38.96 9.56 15.01
CA ARG A 383 38.91 11.04 15.11
C ARG A 383 39.89 11.77 14.20
N GLU A 384 41.11 11.27 14.08
CA GLU A 384 42.19 11.92 13.33
C GLU A 384 41.98 11.82 11.81
N PRO A 385 41.77 10.62 11.22
CA PRO A 385 41.28 10.49 9.84
C PRO A 385 40.03 11.31 9.55
N ALA A 386 39.05 11.36 10.47
CA ALA A 386 37.81 12.12 10.29
C ALA A 386 38.01 13.64 10.34
N ALA A 387 39.05 14.14 11.00
CA ALA A 387 39.41 15.56 10.99
C ALA A 387 40.08 15.94 9.66
N LEU A 388 41.05 15.15 9.20
CA LEU A 388 41.73 15.36 7.91
C LEU A 388 40.77 15.22 6.72
N LEU A 389 39.84 14.27 6.75
CA LEU A 389 38.80 14.13 5.72
C LEU A 389 37.83 15.32 5.72
N ARG A 390 37.46 15.85 6.90
CA ARG A 390 36.65 17.08 7.01
C ARG A 390 37.38 18.27 6.38
N GLU A 391 38.65 18.44 6.66
CA GLU A 391 39.48 19.52 6.09
C GLU A 391 39.61 19.38 4.56
N ALA A 392 39.84 18.16 4.05
CA ALA A 392 39.89 17.88 2.61
C ALA A 392 38.55 18.20 1.89
N ILE A 393 37.41 17.92 2.53
CA ILE A 393 36.08 18.27 2.02
C ILE A 393 35.84 19.79 2.09
N GLN A 394 36.20 20.44 3.20
CA GLN A 394 35.97 21.89 3.39
C GLN A 394 36.89 22.77 2.54
N SER A 395 38.09 22.30 2.19
CA SER A 395 39.01 22.97 1.26
C SER A 395 38.65 22.78 -0.22
N GLY A 396 37.59 21.99 -0.53
CA GLY A 396 37.16 21.75 -1.91
C GLY A 396 38.20 20.99 -2.75
N ALA A 397 39.00 20.12 -2.13
CA ALA A 397 40.14 19.49 -2.77
C ALA A 397 39.72 18.51 -3.88
N ASN A 398 39.91 18.91 -5.15
CA ASN A 398 39.54 18.11 -6.34
C ASN A 398 40.20 16.72 -6.39
N ASN A 399 41.29 16.49 -5.66
CA ASN A 399 41.99 15.19 -5.54
C ASN A 399 41.37 14.22 -4.51
N LEU A 400 40.20 14.51 -3.95
CA LEU A 400 39.56 13.63 -2.97
C LEU A 400 39.30 12.21 -3.53
N LYS A 401 39.09 12.07 -4.84
CA LYS A 401 38.94 10.75 -5.52
C LYS A 401 40.22 9.90 -5.48
N ASP A 402 41.39 10.53 -5.48
CA ASP A 402 42.69 9.86 -5.42
C ASP A 402 43.09 9.52 -3.97
N ARG A 403 42.53 10.29 -3.01
CA ARG A 403 42.83 10.21 -1.58
C ARG A 403 41.92 9.27 -0.80
N LEU A 404 40.64 9.15 -1.17
CA LEU A 404 39.64 8.31 -0.51
C LEU A 404 39.19 7.16 -1.41
N SER A 405 39.42 5.92 -0.98
CA SER A 405 38.94 4.71 -1.66
C SER A 405 38.19 3.82 -0.68
N ILE A 406 37.05 3.28 -1.10
CA ILE A 406 36.22 2.34 -0.35
C ILE A 406 36.11 1.06 -1.16
N ARG A 407 36.36 -0.08 -0.53
CA ARG A 407 36.18 -1.43 -1.08
C ARG A 407 35.34 -2.23 -0.11
N LEU A 408 34.35 -2.98 -0.61
CA LEU A 408 33.52 -3.87 0.20
C LEU A 408 33.69 -5.31 -0.30
N ASP A 409 33.63 -6.24 0.63
CA ASP A 409 33.67 -7.66 0.34
C ASP A 409 32.35 -8.15 -0.26
N ASN A 410 32.37 -9.35 -0.86
CA ASN A 410 31.20 -9.96 -1.53
C ASN A 410 29.96 -10.15 -0.63
N ASP A 411 30.11 -10.08 0.70
CA ASP A 411 28.99 -10.16 1.65
C ASP A 411 28.37 -8.80 2.00
N LEU A 412 28.98 -7.69 1.56
CA LEU A 412 28.63 -6.30 1.86
C LEU A 412 28.57 -5.98 3.37
N ARG A 413 29.21 -6.80 4.22
CA ARG A 413 29.32 -6.59 5.67
C ARG A 413 30.73 -6.21 6.11
N TYR A 414 31.75 -6.58 5.34
CA TYR A 414 33.14 -6.21 5.58
C TYR A 414 33.76 -5.48 4.39
N GLY A 415 34.97 -4.94 4.59
CA GLY A 415 35.72 -4.25 3.55
C GLY A 415 36.87 -3.41 4.08
N GLU A 416 37.39 -2.52 3.24
CA GLU A 416 38.52 -1.63 3.52
C GLU A 416 38.20 -0.19 3.09
N VAL A 417 38.59 0.78 3.91
CA VAL A 417 38.55 2.21 3.61
C VAL A 417 39.97 2.74 3.69
N ARG A 418 40.50 3.17 2.56
CA ARG A 418 41.78 3.87 2.48
C ARG A 418 41.54 5.38 2.45
N PHE A 419 42.21 6.12 3.32
CA PHE A 419 42.26 7.58 3.27
C PHE A 419 43.71 8.08 3.46
N ASP A 420 44.29 8.68 2.40
CA ASP A 420 45.71 9.04 2.31
C ASP A 420 46.66 7.86 2.62
N HIS A 421 47.21 7.83 3.83
CA HIS A 421 48.09 6.79 4.36
C HIS A 421 47.37 5.83 5.33
N TRP A 422 46.17 6.18 5.79
CA TRP A 422 45.36 5.33 6.66
C TRP A 422 44.72 4.21 5.85
N LEU A 423 44.92 2.97 6.29
CA LEU A 423 44.13 1.81 5.90
C LEU A 423 43.23 1.45 7.08
N LEU A 424 41.92 1.43 6.87
CA LEU A 424 40.93 1.16 7.92
C LEU A 424 40.07 -0.05 7.52
N HIS A 425 39.99 -1.05 8.40
CA HIS A 425 39.04 -2.14 8.25
C HIS A 425 37.62 -1.65 8.50
N ALA A 426 36.70 -1.98 7.60
CA ALA A 426 35.32 -1.50 7.60
C ALA A 426 34.33 -2.63 7.96
N LYS A 427 33.28 -2.29 8.71
CA LYS A 427 32.20 -3.20 9.08
C LYS A 427 30.84 -2.53 8.99
N VAL A 428 29.95 -3.07 8.15
CA VAL A 428 28.61 -2.50 7.89
C VAL A 428 27.58 -3.10 8.85
N VAL A 429 27.09 -2.28 9.77
CA VAL A 429 26.11 -2.64 10.80
C VAL A 429 24.76 -1.98 10.56
N ASP A 430 23.69 -2.71 10.87
CA ASP A 430 22.32 -2.24 10.72
C ASP A 430 21.93 -1.38 11.92
N LEU A 431 21.55 -0.13 11.65
CA LEU A 431 21.08 0.80 12.67
C LEU A 431 19.72 0.33 13.22
N PRO A 432 19.39 0.71 14.47
CA PRO A 432 18.05 0.46 15.02
C PRO A 432 17.03 1.47 14.53
N THR A 433 17.47 2.64 14.10
CA THR A 433 16.67 3.78 13.66
C THR A 433 16.85 3.97 12.17
N ILE A 434 15.74 4.08 11.43
CA ILE A 434 15.73 4.70 10.10
C ILE A 434 16.01 6.20 10.30
N ILE A 435 16.83 6.79 9.43
CA ILE A 435 17.21 8.20 9.47
C ILE A 435 16.96 8.76 8.08
N GLU A 436 16.02 9.69 7.95
CA GLU A 436 15.74 10.35 6.68
C GLU A 436 16.87 11.34 6.34
N SER A 437 17.35 11.28 5.10
CA SER A 437 18.29 12.25 4.56
C SER A 437 17.55 13.30 3.75
N LEU A 438 17.68 14.56 4.16
CA LEU A 438 16.92 15.70 3.63
C LEU A 438 17.88 16.77 3.09
N LYS A 439 17.66 17.24 1.86
CA LYS A 439 18.35 18.41 1.29
C LYS A 439 17.43 19.63 1.33
N THR A 440 17.99 20.81 1.53
CA THR A 440 17.26 22.10 1.56
C THR A 440 18.10 23.19 0.90
N ILE A 441 17.42 24.17 0.28
CA ILE A 441 18.04 25.34 -0.38
C ILE A 441 17.73 26.66 0.34
N ASP A 442 16.73 26.67 1.23
CA ASP A 442 16.19 27.87 1.89
C ASP A 442 16.16 27.77 3.43
N SER A 443 16.65 26.65 3.98
CA SER A 443 16.57 26.29 5.41
C SER A 443 15.15 26.22 5.99
N LYS A 444 14.13 26.02 5.15
CA LYS A 444 12.71 25.96 5.54
C LYS A 444 11.99 24.76 4.94
N ASN A 445 12.14 24.55 3.63
CA ASN A 445 11.60 23.43 2.89
C ASN A 445 12.65 22.34 2.78
N PHE A 446 12.30 21.12 3.17
CA PHE A 446 13.19 19.97 3.23
C PHE A 446 12.69 18.89 2.26
N TYR A 447 13.56 18.48 1.34
CA TYR A 447 13.27 17.50 0.31
C TYR A 447 13.98 16.18 0.65
N LYS A 448 13.21 15.10 0.78
CA LYS A 448 13.73 13.75 1.11
C LYS A 448 14.52 13.19 -0.07
N THR A 449 15.68 12.60 0.22
CA THR A 449 16.64 12.15 -0.81
C THR A 449 17.12 10.71 -0.61
N ALA A 450 17.19 10.22 0.62
CA ALA A 450 17.49 8.81 0.93
C ALA A 450 16.97 8.41 2.32
N ASP A 451 16.79 7.10 2.54
CA ASP A 451 16.55 6.52 3.87
C ASP A 451 17.79 5.75 4.35
N ILE A 452 18.42 6.26 5.41
CA ILE A 452 19.63 5.68 5.99
C ILE A 452 19.25 4.71 7.11
N CYS A 453 19.49 3.41 6.88
CA CYS A 453 19.30 2.35 7.87
C CYS A 453 20.59 1.60 8.25
N GLN A 454 21.73 1.95 7.64
CA GLN A 454 23.02 1.27 7.85
C GLN A 454 24.15 2.25 8.17
N MET A 455 25.18 1.72 8.85
CA MET A 455 26.39 2.46 9.20
C MET A 455 27.63 1.60 8.99
N MET A 456 28.59 2.12 8.24
CA MET A 456 29.92 1.55 8.10
C MET A 456 30.83 2.09 9.22
N ILE A 457 31.34 1.20 10.07
CA ILE A 457 32.31 1.52 11.12
C ILE A 457 33.70 1.18 10.60
N CYS A 458 34.60 2.17 10.55
CA CYS A 458 35.98 2.02 10.15
C CYS A 458 36.88 2.00 11.40
N LYS A 459 37.87 1.10 11.44
CA LYS A 459 38.85 0.95 12.52
C LYS A 459 40.25 0.73 11.95
N GLU A 460 41.28 1.13 12.68
CA GLU A 460 42.68 0.83 12.34
C GLU A 460 43.02 -0.66 12.58
N GLU A 461 42.53 -1.24 13.68
CA GLU A 461 42.63 -2.68 13.95
C GLU A 461 41.38 -3.44 13.48
N PRO A 462 41.51 -4.66 12.92
CA PRO A 462 40.37 -5.51 12.63
C PRO A 462 39.67 -5.99 13.92
N ASP A 463 38.38 -6.31 13.84
CA ASP A 463 37.67 -6.98 14.94
C ASP A 463 38.32 -8.34 15.22
N GLN A 464 38.89 -8.54 16.42
CA GLN A 464 39.40 -9.84 16.85
C GLN A 464 38.25 -10.88 16.81
N HIS A 465 38.48 -11.99 16.10
CA HIS A 465 37.57 -13.13 16.12
C HIS A 465 37.65 -13.82 17.48
N SER A 466 36.72 -13.48 18.37
CA SER A 466 36.50 -14.20 19.63
C SER A 466 36.17 -15.67 19.35
N ALA A 467 36.91 -16.59 19.94
CA ALA A 467 36.89 -18.03 19.63
C ALA A 467 35.55 -18.76 19.90
N GLU A 468 34.54 -18.08 20.41
CA GLU A 468 33.17 -18.58 20.57
C GLU A 468 32.39 -18.71 19.24
N GLU A 469 32.82 -18.04 18.16
CA GLU A 469 32.10 -18.09 16.87
C GLU A 469 32.30 -19.41 16.08
N GLU A 470 33.33 -20.22 16.39
CA GLU A 470 33.55 -21.55 15.74
C GLU A 470 32.86 -22.72 16.47
N SER A 471 31.56 -22.57 16.75
CA SER A 471 30.72 -23.71 17.16
C SER A 471 30.41 -24.61 15.94
N PRO A 472 30.73 -25.92 15.94
CA PRO A 472 30.69 -26.78 14.74
C PRO A 472 29.28 -27.21 14.28
N ASN A 473 28.22 -26.47 14.62
CA ASN A 473 26.83 -26.76 14.24
C ASN A 473 26.46 -26.31 12.81
N LYS A 474 27.28 -26.72 11.84
CA LYS A 474 26.93 -26.71 10.41
C LYS A 474 25.84 -27.75 10.13
N ASN A 475 24.57 -27.42 10.37
CA ASN A 475 23.42 -28.05 9.67
C ASN A 475 22.01 -27.45 9.93
N LYS A 476 21.82 -26.47 10.84
CA LYS A 476 20.57 -25.70 10.83
C LYS A 476 20.60 -24.69 9.68
N LYS A 477 19.70 -24.82 8.69
CA LYS A 477 19.46 -23.79 7.67
C LYS A 477 19.17 -22.46 8.39
N LYS A 478 20.08 -21.48 8.27
CA LYS A 478 19.78 -20.11 8.71
C LYS A 478 18.64 -19.56 7.87
N ASP A 479 17.67 -18.94 8.51
CA ASP A 479 16.62 -18.15 7.86
C ASP A 479 17.29 -17.00 7.08
N PRO A 480 17.13 -16.91 5.74
CA PRO A 480 17.81 -15.91 4.92
C PRO A 480 17.40 -14.46 5.24
N ASN A 481 16.27 -14.25 5.93
CA ASN A 481 15.83 -12.92 6.37
C ASN A 481 16.34 -12.54 7.78
N LYS A 482 17.07 -13.44 8.46
CA LYS A 482 17.46 -13.30 9.87
C LYS A 482 18.92 -12.88 10.02
N VAL A 483 19.16 -11.57 9.97
CA VAL A 483 20.48 -10.96 10.23
C VAL A 483 21.07 -11.46 11.56
N ASP A 484 22.32 -11.93 11.53
CA ASP A 484 23.05 -12.37 12.72
C ASP A 484 23.22 -11.21 13.73
N LYS A 485 23.13 -11.52 15.03
CA LYS A 485 23.19 -10.54 16.12
C LYS A 485 24.40 -9.59 16.02
N LYS A 486 25.54 -10.06 15.49
CA LYS A 486 26.80 -9.31 15.37
C LYS A 486 26.77 -8.11 14.42
N TYR A 487 25.75 -8.03 13.55
CA TYR A 487 25.54 -6.88 12.66
C TYR A 487 24.47 -5.89 13.18
N LEU A 488 23.75 -6.20 14.27
CA LEU A 488 22.66 -5.37 14.78
C LEU A 488 23.18 -4.31 15.77
N TRP A 489 23.42 -3.08 15.28
CA TRP A 489 23.97 -2.01 16.11
C TRP A 489 23.02 -1.60 17.26
N PRO A 490 23.47 -1.51 18.53
CA PRO A 490 22.58 -1.33 19.69
C PRO A 490 22.09 0.11 19.91
N HIS A 491 22.68 1.11 19.25
CA HIS A 491 22.41 2.54 19.47
C HIS A 491 21.85 3.20 18.21
N GLY A 492 20.94 4.17 18.34
CA GLY A 492 20.73 5.15 17.25
C GLY A 492 21.88 6.16 17.21
N VAL A 493 21.91 6.99 16.17
CA VAL A 493 23.00 7.96 15.94
C VAL A 493 22.93 9.16 16.89
N THR A 494 21.72 9.61 17.26
CA THR A 494 21.53 10.75 18.17
C THR A 494 21.65 10.34 19.65
N PRO A 495 22.13 11.23 20.56
CA PRO A 495 22.30 10.91 21.98
C PRO A 495 21.06 10.35 22.70
N PRO A 496 19.82 10.83 22.44
CA PRO A 496 18.61 10.25 23.03
C PRO A 496 18.41 8.77 22.68
N CYS A 497 18.99 8.29 21.58
CA CYS A 497 18.88 6.93 21.06
C CYS A 497 20.02 5.98 21.51
N LYS A 498 20.87 6.39 22.46
CA LYS A 498 21.81 5.45 23.12
C LYS A 498 21.03 4.27 23.73
N ASN A 499 21.43 3.05 23.38
CA ASN A 499 20.78 1.79 23.72
C ASN A 499 19.28 1.68 23.37
N VAL A 500 18.82 2.36 22.31
CA VAL A 500 17.40 2.39 21.90
C VAL A 500 16.76 0.99 21.78
N ARG A 501 17.48 -0.02 21.25
CA ARG A 501 16.98 -1.42 21.11
C ARG A 501 16.60 -2.08 22.45
N LYS A 502 17.24 -1.70 23.56
CA LYS A 502 16.94 -2.22 24.91
C LYS A 502 16.10 -1.25 25.76
N ARG A 503 16.26 0.07 25.57
CA ARG A 503 15.77 1.13 26.49
C ARG A 503 14.50 1.86 26.02
N ARG A 504 14.22 1.89 24.71
CA ARG A 504 13.11 2.70 24.15
C ARG A 504 12.20 1.93 23.20
N PHE A 505 12.71 0.93 22.51
CA PHE A 505 11.86 0.04 21.73
C PHE A 505 11.09 -0.86 22.70
N ARG A 506 9.75 -0.76 22.66
CA ARG A 506 8.87 -1.69 23.36
C ARG A 506 9.26 -3.12 22.97
N LYS A 507 9.36 -4.03 23.95
CA LYS A 507 9.49 -5.46 23.68
C LYS A 507 8.21 -5.94 22.97
N THR A 508 8.18 -5.86 21.64
CA THR A 508 7.12 -6.49 20.85
C THR A 508 7.23 -7.99 21.07
N LEU A 509 6.14 -8.62 21.53
CA LEU A 509 6.03 -10.08 21.54
C LEU A 509 6.40 -10.58 20.15
N LYS A 510 7.44 -11.42 20.07
CA LYS A 510 7.72 -12.14 18.84
C LYS A 510 6.53 -13.06 18.58
N LYS A 511 5.65 -12.68 17.65
CA LYS A 511 4.71 -13.62 17.02
C LYS A 511 5.54 -14.85 16.65
N LYS A 512 5.26 -16.01 17.25
CA LYS A 512 6.14 -17.20 17.23
C LYS A 512 6.14 -17.96 15.89
N TYR A 513 5.94 -17.23 14.78
CA TYR A 513 5.84 -17.67 13.38
C TYR A 513 7.23 -18.06 12.81
N VAL A 514 8.08 -18.70 13.62
CA VAL A 514 9.49 -19.04 13.30
C VAL A 514 9.74 -20.54 13.45
N GLU A 515 8.84 -21.28 14.12
CA GLU A 515 8.92 -22.74 14.28
C GLU A 515 7.95 -23.49 13.33
N ALA A 516 7.21 -22.76 12.49
CA ALA A 516 6.24 -23.34 11.55
C ALA A 516 6.80 -24.49 10.68
N PRO A 517 8.04 -24.46 10.15
CA PRO A 517 8.56 -25.58 9.34
C PRO A 517 8.89 -26.84 10.15
N GLU A 518 9.33 -26.72 11.40
CA GLU A 518 9.58 -27.87 12.29
C GLU A 518 8.25 -28.45 12.80
N ILE A 519 7.28 -27.60 13.15
CA ILE A 519 5.91 -28.01 13.53
C ILE A 519 5.17 -28.66 12.33
N GLU A 520 5.21 -28.06 11.14
CA GLU A 520 4.59 -28.64 9.94
C GLU A 520 5.23 -29.98 9.55
N LYS A 521 6.55 -30.13 9.74
CA LYS A 521 7.23 -31.42 9.54
C LYS A 521 6.76 -32.48 10.54
N GLU A 522 6.62 -32.12 11.81
CA GLU A 522 6.23 -33.07 12.86
C GLU A 522 4.74 -33.43 12.80
N VAL A 523 3.86 -32.47 12.51
CA VAL A 523 2.44 -32.71 12.19
C VAL A 523 2.32 -33.62 10.96
N LYS A 524 3.11 -33.41 9.90
CA LYS A 524 3.15 -34.33 8.74
C LYS A 524 3.74 -35.71 9.07
N ARG A 525 4.57 -35.84 10.11
CA ARG A 525 5.06 -37.13 10.60
C ARG A 525 3.96 -37.87 11.35
N LEU A 526 3.28 -37.19 12.27
CA LEU A 526 2.14 -37.72 13.03
C LEU A 526 1.02 -38.16 12.09
N LEU A 527 0.52 -37.26 11.24
CA LEU A 527 -0.55 -37.59 10.27
C LEU A 527 -0.18 -38.70 9.28
N ARG A 528 1.11 -38.93 9.00
CA ARG A 528 1.55 -40.08 8.21
C ARG A 528 1.45 -41.38 9.01
N VAL A 529 1.93 -41.38 10.25
CA VAL A 529 1.83 -42.55 11.14
C VAL A 529 0.35 -42.89 11.44
N ASP A 530 -0.49 -41.88 11.64
CA ASP A 530 -1.93 -42.02 11.81
C ASP A 530 -2.58 -42.66 10.56
N ASN A 531 -2.20 -42.23 9.36
CA ASN A 531 -2.68 -42.79 8.10
C ASN A 531 -2.07 -44.16 7.75
N GLU A 532 -1.00 -44.58 8.44
CA GLU A 532 -0.42 -45.93 8.39
C GLU A 532 -1.01 -46.86 9.47
N ALA A 533 -1.80 -46.32 10.43
CA ALA A 533 -2.41 -47.07 11.52
C ALA A 533 -3.79 -47.65 11.15
N VAL A 534 -4.12 -48.81 11.74
CA VAL A 534 -5.40 -49.52 11.51
C VAL A 534 -6.58 -48.84 12.24
N ASN A 535 -6.30 -48.10 13.30
CA ASN A 535 -7.27 -47.30 14.04
C ASN A 535 -6.52 -46.14 14.74
N VAL A 536 -7.13 -44.96 14.78
CA VAL A 536 -6.54 -43.74 15.37
C VAL A 536 -7.54 -43.15 16.36
N LYS A 537 -7.12 -43.02 17.61
CA LYS A 537 -7.79 -42.22 18.63
C LYS A 537 -6.78 -41.23 19.18
N TRP A 538 -7.14 -39.96 19.19
CA TRP A 538 -6.49 -38.94 19.98
C TRP A 538 -7.49 -38.43 21.02
N GLU A 539 -7.00 -37.96 22.14
CA GLU A 539 -7.77 -37.19 23.10
C GLU A 539 -6.88 -36.09 23.67
N LEU A 540 -7.49 -34.95 24.00
CA LEU A 540 -6.85 -33.96 24.85
C LEU A 540 -6.94 -34.50 26.28
N ILE A 541 -6.04 -35.45 26.60
CA ILE A 541 -5.43 -35.39 27.91
C ILE A 541 -4.85 -33.97 27.97
N THR A 542 -5.31 -33.18 28.93
CA THR A 542 -4.52 -32.03 29.33
C THR A 542 -3.24 -32.61 29.91
N GLU A 543 -3.26 -32.94 31.19
CA GLU A 543 -2.04 -32.98 31.97
C GLU A 543 -2.03 -34.27 32.92
N GLU A 544 -2.25 -34.35 34.27
CA GLU A 544 -1.90 -35.60 35.07
C GLU A 544 -2.84 -36.80 34.85
N GLU A 545 -3.95 -36.61 34.15
CA GLU A 545 -4.66 -37.74 33.55
C GLU A 545 -3.73 -38.50 32.56
N ASP A 546 -2.52 -38.00 32.24
CA ASP A 546 -1.41 -38.78 31.67
C ASP A 546 -1.04 -39.94 32.62
N PRO A 547 -1.41 -41.19 32.26
CA PRO A 547 -1.17 -42.36 33.11
C PRO A 547 0.32 -42.75 33.18
N ASN A 548 1.23 -42.03 32.54
CA ASN A 548 2.68 -42.25 32.61
C ASN A 548 3.36 -41.49 33.76
N LYS A 549 2.64 -40.68 34.56
CA LYS A 549 3.19 -40.02 35.74
C LYS A 549 3.47 -41.04 36.87
N PRO A 550 4.70 -41.14 37.41
CA PRO A 550 4.99 -42.04 38.52
C PRO A 550 4.40 -41.48 39.83
N SER A 551 3.43 -42.20 40.40
CA SER A 551 2.79 -41.86 41.67
C SER A 551 3.76 -41.92 42.85
N LEU A 552 3.86 -40.83 43.61
CA LEU A 552 4.49 -40.82 44.94
C LEU A 552 3.45 -41.18 46.01
N GLU A 553 3.72 -42.23 46.78
CA GLU A 553 2.81 -42.70 47.84
C GLU A 553 2.72 -41.73 49.02
N SER A 554 1.51 -41.56 49.57
CA SER A 554 1.27 -40.77 50.77
C SER A 554 1.32 -41.65 52.04
N GLY A 555 2.28 -41.36 52.92
CA GLY A 555 2.27 -41.89 54.29
C GLY A 555 1.27 -41.14 55.17
N ALA A 556 0.41 -41.86 55.87
CA ALA A 556 -0.55 -41.29 56.82
C ALA A 556 0.05 -41.14 58.23
N ASP A 557 -0.45 -40.17 59.02
CA ASP A 557 -1.19 -40.50 60.25
C ASP A 557 -2.11 -39.35 60.76
N SER A 558 -2.99 -39.73 61.70
CA SER A 558 -3.95 -39.04 62.55
C SER A 558 -3.79 -37.55 62.95
N GLY A 559 -4.93 -36.87 63.16
CA GLY A 559 -4.99 -35.57 63.85
C GLY A 559 -6.26 -34.73 63.65
N ALA A 560 -7.26 -34.89 64.52
CA ALA A 560 -8.46 -34.02 64.63
C ALA A 560 -8.60 -33.54 66.10
N PRO A 561 -9.59 -32.70 66.53
CA PRO A 561 -10.72 -32.09 65.80
C PRO A 561 -11.01 -30.59 66.13
N HIS A 562 -12.13 -30.06 65.60
CA HIS A 562 -12.80 -28.79 65.94
C HIS A 562 -12.14 -27.48 65.41
N LYS A 563 -12.85 -26.36 65.18
CA LYS A 563 -14.21 -25.93 65.63
C LYS A 563 -14.85 -24.92 64.64
N SER A 564 -16.18 -24.91 64.53
CA SER A 564 -17.00 -23.86 63.86
C SER A 564 -17.95 -23.21 64.92
N PRO A 565 -18.87 -22.25 64.64
CA PRO A 565 -19.27 -21.60 63.37
C PRO A 565 -19.53 -20.06 63.50
N SER A 566 -20.44 -19.51 62.68
CA SER A 566 -21.10 -18.16 62.68
C SER A 566 -20.28 -16.98 62.13
N LYS A 567 -20.76 -16.11 61.22
CA LYS A 567 -22.05 -15.37 60.98
C LYS A 567 -22.22 -14.10 61.86
N ASN A 568 -21.99 -12.90 61.30
CA ASN A 568 -23.08 -12.05 60.74
C ASN A 568 -22.66 -10.63 60.26
N THR A 569 -23.41 -10.17 59.26
CA THR A 569 -23.63 -8.81 58.74
C THR A 569 -23.40 -7.58 59.66
N LYS A 570 -22.95 -6.45 59.08
CA LYS A 570 -23.82 -5.29 58.77
C LYS A 570 -23.16 -4.20 57.89
N LYS A 571 -24.01 -3.30 57.36
CA LYS A 571 -23.66 -2.15 56.50
C LYS A 571 -23.24 -0.93 57.34
N SER A 572 -22.41 -0.06 56.77
CA SER A 572 -22.64 1.40 56.76
C SER A 572 -21.97 2.03 55.53
N SER A 573 -22.44 3.23 55.15
CA SER A 573 -22.06 3.96 53.94
C SER A 573 -21.57 5.37 54.30
N LEU A 574 -20.64 5.93 53.54
CA LEU A 574 -20.53 7.38 53.34
C LEU A 574 -19.67 7.69 52.10
N ASN A 575 -20.04 8.73 51.34
CA ASN A 575 -19.38 9.13 50.10
C ASN A 575 -18.29 10.19 50.35
N LYS A 576 -17.18 10.10 49.60
CA LYS A 576 -16.61 11.27 48.92
C LYS A 576 -15.87 10.86 47.65
N ASP A 577 -15.36 11.85 46.93
CA ASP A 577 -15.33 11.88 45.46
C ASP A 577 -13.92 12.15 44.89
N VAL A 578 -13.78 11.89 43.59
CA VAL A 578 -12.64 12.19 42.68
C VAL A 578 -11.34 11.38 42.90
N GLY A 579 -10.92 10.69 41.83
CA GLY A 579 -9.59 10.10 41.68
C GLY A 579 -9.46 9.38 40.33
N GLU A 580 -8.73 9.95 39.38
CA GLU A 580 -8.37 9.28 38.12
C GLU A 580 -7.26 8.22 38.33
N HIS A 581 -7.04 7.37 37.32
CA HIS A 581 -6.03 6.30 37.17
C HIS A 581 -6.48 4.84 37.39
N ASP A 582 -5.68 3.94 36.79
CA ASP A 582 -5.70 2.47 36.83
C ASP A 582 -6.97 1.72 36.36
N ILE A 583 -7.24 1.85 35.06
CA ILE A 583 -7.92 0.77 34.27
C ILE A 583 -6.97 0.09 33.24
N PHE A 584 -5.72 0.54 33.16
CA PHE A 584 -4.59 -0.18 32.59
C PHE A 584 -3.55 -0.29 33.70
N GLY A 585 -3.41 -1.48 34.27
CA GLY A 585 -2.76 -1.67 35.58
C GLY A 585 -1.29 -1.24 35.64
N GLY A 586 -0.92 -0.70 36.81
CA GLY A 586 0.44 -0.33 37.18
C GLY A 586 1.45 -1.48 37.31
N GLU A 587 2.58 -1.15 37.92
CA GLU A 587 3.82 -1.91 37.84
C GLU A 587 3.85 -3.15 38.76
N VAL A 588 4.46 -4.23 38.27
CA VAL A 588 5.00 -5.31 39.11
C VAL A 588 6.52 -5.27 39.07
N SER A 589 7.14 -5.28 40.24
CA SER A 589 8.60 -5.32 40.44
C SER A 589 9.01 -6.70 40.94
N ASP A 590 10.33 -6.97 40.85
CA ASP A 590 11.07 -8.06 41.50
C ASP A 590 10.73 -9.50 41.03
N SER A 591 11.68 -10.44 41.04
CA SER A 591 13.14 -10.33 40.79
C SER A 591 13.68 -11.72 40.41
N ASP A 592 14.95 -11.78 39.99
CA ASP A 592 15.87 -12.94 40.16
C ASP A 592 15.53 -14.27 39.42
N GLU A 593 16.47 -15.19 39.16
CA GLU A 593 17.84 -14.98 38.66
C GLU A 593 18.21 -16.11 37.67
N GLU A 594 19.44 -16.64 37.66
CA GLU A 594 19.99 -17.43 36.54
C GLU A 594 19.85 -18.97 36.62
N ASP A 595 20.03 -19.59 35.46
CA ASP A 595 20.62 -20.91 35.18
C ASP A 595 19.91 -22.26 35.51
N ASN A 596 19.57 -22.93 34.40
CA ASN A 596 19.99 -24.29 34.02
C ASN A 596 19.55 -25.58 34.77
N VAL A 597 19.40 -26.64 33.95
CA VAL A 597 19.58 -28.08 34.26
C VAL A 597 18.44 -28.90 34.95
N ILE A 598 17.89 -29.83 34.15
CA ILE A 598 17.35 -31.18 34.46
C ILE A 598 15.89 -31.39 34.93
N ASN A 599 15.18 -32.14 34.07
CA ASN A 599 14.09 -33.12 34.28
C ASN A 599 12.68 -32.74 34.74
N LYS A 600 11.75 -33.42 34.04
CA LYS A 600 10.38 -33.83 34.43
C LYS A 600 9.40 -32.68 34.70
N ASN A 601 8.47 -32.46 33.78
CA ASN A 601 7.26 -33.28 33.58
C ASN A 601 6.25 -33.14 34.73
N ILE A 602 5.11 -32.52 34.37
CA ILE A 602 3.75 -33.03 34.64
C ILE A 602 3.10 -32.56 36.00
N ASP A 603 1.84 -32.05 36.17
CA ASP A 603 0.68 -31.67 35.28
C ASP A 603 -0.71 -31.41 36.06
N ILE A 604 -1.92 -31.19 35.39
CA ILE A 604 -3.46 -31.04 35.65
C ILE A 604 -4.03 -30.28 36.90
N ASP A 605 -5.36 -30.22 37.21
CA ASP A 605 -6.65 -29.72 36.58
C ASP A 605 -7.88 -30.10 37.49
N GLU A 606 -9.09 -29.72 37.05
CA GLU A 606 -10.33 -30.53 36.98
C GLU A 606 -10.84 -31.22 38.25
N SER A 607 -11.70 -30.47 38.94
CA SER A 607 -13.14 -30.77 38.77
C SER A 607 -13.99 -29.58 39.24
N SER A 608 -15.13 -29.23 38.64
CA SER A 608 -15.81 -29.78 37.44
C SER A 608 -17.06 -28.92 37.11
N ARG A 609 -17.86 -29.39 36.13
CA ARG A 609 -19.33 -29.20 36.00
C ARG A 609 -19.88 -27.89 35.42
N LEU A 610 -20.18 -28.00 34.13
CA LEU A 610 -21.56 -28.04 33.60
C LEU A 610 -22.57 -27.00 34.14
N SER A 611 -22.91 -26.04 33.30
CA SER A 611 -24.29 -25.62 33.05
C SER A 611 -24.45 -25.29 31.57
N ALA A 612 -25.66 -25.49 31.04
CA ALA A 612 -26.01 -25.16 29.66
C ALA A 612 -26.43 -23.67 29.53
N GLU A 613 -27.17 -23.35 28.47
CA GLU A 613 -27.72 -22.03 28.12
C GLU A 613 -26.74 -21.03 27.43
N ALA A 614 -26.87 -20.96 26.10
CA ALA A 614 -26.69 -19.80 25.21
C ALA A 614 -25.55 -18.77 25.42
N ASP A 615 -24.48 -18.87 24.61
CA ASP A 615 -23.88 -17.70 23.93
C ASP A 615 -23.08 -18.14 22.66
N ASP A 616 -23.65 -17.96 21.45
CA ASP A 616 -22.94 -18.17 20.18
C ASP A 616 -22.48 -16.82 19.59
N SER A 617 -21.33 -16.36 20.06
CA SER A 617 -20.75 -15.06 19.70
C SER A 617 -19.23 -15.13 19.44
N ARG A 618 -18.73 -16.25 18.89
CA ARG A 618 -17.28 -16.52 18.72
C ARG A 618 -16.75 -16.74 17.29
N LEU A 619 -17.30 -16.03 16.30
CA LEU A 619 -16.64 -15.87 14.98
C LEU A 619 -16.67 -14.41 14.51
N SER A 620 -15.77 -13.57 15.05
CA SER A 620 -15.61 -12.17 14.61
C SER A 620 -14.17 -11.65 14.78
N ASP A 621 -13.17 -12.41 14.33
CA ASP A 621 -11.75 -11.98 14.27
C ASP A 621 -11.52 -10.93 13.17
N SER A 622 -12.05 -9.72 13.38
CA SER A 622 -11.72 -8.56 12.56
C SER A 622 -10.33 -8.05 12.91
N SER A 623 -9.39 -8.20 11.97
CA SER A 623 -8.06 -7.60 12.07
C SER A 623 -8.13 -6.07 12.02
N SER A 624 -8.30 -5.43 13.17
CA SER A 624 -8.22 -3.97 13.29
C SER A 624 -6.79 -3.50 12.98
N TYR A 625 -6.61 -2.82 11.86
CA TYR A 625 -5.31 -2.35 11.38
C TYR A 625 -4.84 -1.13 12.19
N GLN A 626 -4.41 -1.36 13.44
CA GLN A 626 -3.82 -0.31 14.26
C GLN A 626 -2.48 0.13 13.67
N GLY A 627 -2.49 1.27 12.98
CA GLY A 627 -1.27 1.92 12.49
C GLY A 627 -0.24 2.13 13.61
N GLY A 628 0.88 1.44 13.49
CA GLY A 628 2.15 1.86 14.08
C GLY A 628 2.93 2.56 12.98
N GLN A 629 3.27 3.84 13.18
CA GLN A 629 4.07 4.58 12.20
C GLN A 629 5.44 3.92 12.02
N GLY A 630 5.74 3.55 10.78
CA GLY A 630 7.02 3.08 10.29
C GLY A 630 7.04 3.42 8.81
N ASP A 631 7.96 4.27 8.40
CA ASP A 631 7.87 5.00 7.14
C ASP A 631 7.97 4.09 5.89
N ARG A 632 7.26 4.50 4.83
CA ARG A 632 7.24 3.84 3.52
C ARG A 632 6.87 4.84 2.42
N THR A 633 7.89 5.44 1.82
CA THR A 633 7.82 5.79 0.40
C THR A 633 7.92 4.50 -0.44
N ASN A 634 7.26 4.48 -1.60
CA ASN A 634 7.28 3.41 -2.61
C ASN A 634 6.91 1.98 -2.14
N ALA A 635 5.62 1.77 -1.80
CA ALA A 635 4.95 0.48 -2.04
C ALA A 635 3.43 0.68 -2.19
N SER A 636 2.88 0.38 -3.38
CA SER A 636 1.45 0.20 -3.73
C SER A 636 0.42 1.14 -3.08
N ALA A 637 -0.19 2.00 -3.89
CA ALA A 637 -1.36 2.80 -3.53
C ALA A 637 -2.57 1.95 -3.06
N PRO A 638 -3.49 2.49 -2.25
CA PRO A 638 -4.66 1.75 -1.76
C PRO A 638 -5.56 1.22 -2.89
N ALA A 639 -6.16 0.05 -2.62
CA ALA A 639 -6.86 -0.85 -3.56
C ALA A 639 -8.19 -0.33 -4.18
N THR A 640 -8.39 0.99 -4.24
CA THR A 640 -9.66 1.65 -4.56
C THR A 640 -9.59 2.66 -5.71
N GLU A 641 -8.40 3.09 -6.11
CA GLU A 641 -8.16 4.14 -7.12
C GLU A 641 -8.42 3.69 -8.58
N PHE A 642 -8.59 4.67 -9.48
CA PHE A 642 -8.53 4.44 -10.93
C PHE A 642 -7.08 4.52 -11.42
N ASN A 643 -6.54 3.41 -11.92
CA ASN A 643 -5.23 3.39 -12.56
C ASN A 643 -5.22 4.22 -13.87
N LYS A 644 -4.24 5.12 -13.98
CA LYS A 644 -3.97 6.00 -15.13
C LYS A 644 -3.77 5.25 -16.46
N SER A 645 -3.44 3.96 -16.43
CA SER A 645 -3.34 3.10 -17.61
C SER A 645 -4.66 2.90 -18.38
N MET A 646 -5.80 3.24 -17.79
CA MET A 646 -7.11 3.08 -18.43
C MET A 646 -7.37 4.06 -19.61
N PHE A 647 -6.47 5.00 -19.89
CA PHE A 647 -6.75 6.19 -20.72
C PHE A 647 -5.70 6.54 -21.80
N SER A 648 -4.93 5.58 -22.32
CA SER A 648 -3.81 5.87 -23.25
C SER A 648 -3.91 5.20 -24.63
N GLY A 649 -4.79 5.73 -25.50
CA GLY A 649 -4.78 5.46 -26.94
C GLY A 649 -3.82 6.39 -27.71
N GLY A 650 -3.07 5.87 -28.68
CA GLY A 650 -1.96 6.59 -29.33
C GLY A 650 -2.18 7.06 -30.77
N ALA A 651 -1.24 7.88 -31.26
CA ALA A 651 -1.10 8.24 -32.68
C ALA A 651 0.38 8.48 -33.04
N SER A 652 0.78 8.11 -34.27
CA SER A 652 2.16 8.21 -34.78
C SER A 652 2.24 9.11 -36.02
N GLY A 653 3.19 10.05 -36.08
CA GLY A 653 3.34 10.93 -37.24
C GLY A 653 4.56 11.84 -37.21
N SER A 654 5.53 11.52 -38.07
CA SER A 654 6.77 12.26 -38.39
C SER A 654 6.62 13.75 -38.76
N GLY A 655 7.63 14.58 -38.43
CA GLY A 655 7.97 15.79 -39.20
C GLY A 655 8.38 17.04 -38.40
N GLY A 656 9.63 17.49 -38.55
CA GLY A 656 10.06 18.88 -38.25
C GLY A 656 9.94 19.79 -39.49
N PRO A 657 10.53 21.01 -39.54
CA PRO A 657 11.60 21.52 -38.66
C PRO A 657 11.53 23.05 -38.28
N SER A 658 12.66 23.57 -37.77
CA SER A 658 13.18 24.96 -37.97
C SER A 658 12.82 26.15 -37.06
N TYR A 659 13.69 26.35 -36.05
CA TYR A 659 14.47 27.57 -35.71
C TYR A 659 13.83 28.95 -35.38
N ARG A 660 14.12 29.38 -34.13
CA ARG A 660 14.70 30.68 -33.70
C ARG A 660 13.95 32.03 -33.83
N SER A 661 13.75 32.62 -32.64
CA SER A 661 14.22 33.95 -32.22
C SER A 661 13.32 35.21 -32.27
N ALA A 662 13.25 35.82 -31.07
CA ALA A 662 13.41 37.26 -30.76
C ALA A 662 12.18 38.16 -30.52
N ARG A 663 12.13 38.66 -29.26
CA ARG A 663 11.72 39.99 -28.77
C ARG A 663 10.31 40.53 -29.06
N ARG A 664 9.70 41.09 -28.00
CA ARG A 664 8.62 42.09 -28.06
C ARG A 664 9.00 43.25 -27.11
N PRO A 665 8.71 44.53 -27.43
CA PRO A 665 9.18 45.66 -26.62
C PRO A 665 8.20 46.20 -25.57
N GLU A 666 8.79 46.88 -24.60
CA GLU A 666 8.29 48.01 -23.77
C GLU A 666 7.41 49.03 -24.53
N PRO A 667 6.49 49.78 -23.87
CA PRO A 667 6.93 51.00 -23.15
C PRO A 667 6.13 51.48 -21.89
N ALA A 668 6.88 51.83 -20.83
CA ALA A 668 6.76 53.03 -19.94
C ALA A 668 5.44 53.32 -19.19
N GLY A 669 5.41 53.84 -17.95
CA GLY A 669 6.42 54.38 -17.01
C GLY A 669 5.71 55.12 -15.84
N SER A 670 6.31 55.90 -14.92
CA SER A 670 7.72 56.14 -14.52
C SER A 670 7.79 57.02 -13.24
N SER A 671 8.93 57.04 -12.52
CA SER A 671 9.32 58.03 -11.46
C SER A 671 8.61 57.94 -10.09
N LYS A 672 9.18 58.31 -8.92
CA LYS A 672 10.55 58.78 -8.55
C LYS A 672 10.80 58.67 -7.01
N SER A 673 12.07 58.81 -6.57
CA SER A 673 12.57 59.02 -5.18
C SER A 673 12.46 57.84 -4.18
N GLY A 674 13.34 57.69 -3.15
CA GLY A 674 14.56 58.47 -2.84
C GLY A 674 15.39 57.98 -1.63
N SER A 675 16.55 57.37 -1.91
CA SER A 675 17.86 57.40 -1.20
C SER A 675 18.02 57.79 0.29
N PHE A 676 18.76 56.95 1.05
CA PHE A 676 19.89 57.42 1.89
C PHE A 676 21.00 56.33 2.03
N PHE A 677 22.21 56.74 2.43
CA PHE A 677 23.49 55.99 2.54
C PHE A 677 24.08 56.22 3.97
N PRO A 678 25.38 56.05 4.36
CA PRO A 678 26.61 55.50 3.74
C PRO A 678 27.01 54.14 4.38
N GLY A 679 28.09 53.42 4.06
CA GLY A 679 29.52 53.70 3.82
C GLY A 679 30.30 52.47 4.36
N GLU A 680 31.57 52.17 4.09
CA GLU A 680 32.66 52.84 3.35
C GLU A 680 33.57 51.78 2.67
N SER A 681 34.31 52.20 1.62
CA SER A 681 35.77 52.01 1.33
C SER A 681 36.53 50.71 1.71
N SER A 682 37.63 50.26 1.05
CA SER A 682 38.52 50.84 0.02
C SER A 682 39.23 49.77 -0.85
N ARG A 683 39.84 50.21 -1.96
CA ARG A 683 40.86 49.57 -2.83
C ARG A 683 42.30 49.76 -2.26
N PRO A 684 43.47 49.33 -2.84
CA PRO A 684 43.87 48.93 -4.22
C PRO A 684 44.38 47.46 -4.35
N ASP A 685 44.54 46.81 -5.52
CA ASP A 685 45.11 47.12 -6.87
C ASP A 685 46.64 46.86 -7.00
N SER A 686 47.10 46.59 -8.24
CA SER A 686 48.47 46.31 -8.75
C SER A 686 49.08 44.89 -8.58
N ASP A 687 49.95 44.37 -9.46
CA ASP A 687 50.17 44.50 -10.93
C ASP A 687 51.30 43.52 -11.38
N ASN A 688 51.46 43.35 -12.72
CA ASN A 688 52.74 43.45 -13.47
C ASN A 688 53.13 42.27 -14.41
N ASP A 689 53.89 42.60 -15.47
CA ASP A 689 54.13 41.82 -16.69
C ASP A 689 55.55 41.23 -16.85
N SER A 690 55.65 40.17 -17.68
CA SER A 690 56.76 39.84 -18.61
C SER A 690 58.18 39.48 -18.11
N ASN A 691 58.81 38.47 -18.74
CA ASN A 691 60.05 38.62 -19.56
C ASN A 691 60.60 37.30 -20.18
N ASP A 692 60.75 37.33 -21.51
CA ASP A 692 61.58 36.60 -22.50
C ASP A 692 62.54 35.39 -22.21
N MET A 693 62.37 34.34 -23.06
CA MET A 693 63.32 33.76 -24.09
C MET A 693 64.76 33.30 -23.73
N PRO A 694 65.48 32.42 -24.51
CA PRO A 694 65.46 32.30 -25.99
C PRO A 694 65.67 30.91 -26.68
N SER A 695 65.50 30.90 -28.02
CA SER A 695 66.11 29.98 -29.04
C SER A 695 65.63 28.51 -29.07
N SER A 696 65.47 27.79 -30.20
CA SER A 696 65.22 28.05 -31.66
C SER A 696 64.92 26.67 -32.33
N GLY A 697 64.52 26.48 -33.60
CA GLY A 697 64.18 27.37 -34.73
C GLY A 697 63.95 26.58 -36.05
N PHE A 698 63.64 27.28 -37.15
CA PHE A 698 63.58 26.84 -38.56
C PHE A 698 62.69 25.64 -39.02
N GLY A 699 61.72 25.94 -39.90
CA GLY A 699 61.82 25.46 -41.29
C GLY A 699 60.74 24.53 -41.87
N ASN A 700 59.92 25.06 -42.79
CA ASN A 700 58.95 24.39 -43.67
C ASN A 700 59.24 22.93 -44.12
N GLY A 701 58.19 22.11 -44.17
CA GLY A 701 58.12 20.84 -44.91
C GLY A 701 56.73 20.61 -45.51
N GLN A 702 56.63 19.90 -46.64
CA GLN A 702 55.39 19.77 -47.43
C GLN A 702 54.74 18.37 -47.35
N ASN A 703 53.40 18.34 -47.41
CA ASN A 703 52.56 17.31 -48.04
C ASN A 703 52.48 15.86 -47.50
N SER A 704 51.43 15.19 -48.00
CA SER A 704 51.17 13.73 -48.00
C SER A 704 51.07 12.99 -46.65
N ASN A 705 49.82 12.78 -46.19
CA ASN A 705 49.30 11.44 -45.84
C ASN A 705 47.79 11.48 -45.51
N ALA A 706 46.95 11.12 -46.48
CA ALA A 706 45.50 10.94 -46.28
C ALA A 706 45.11 9.45 -46.15
N ASN A 707 45.79 8.56 -46.87
CA ASN A 707 45.42 7.14 -47.00
C ASN A 707 45.83 6.26 -45.80
N SER A 708 46.64 6.79 -44.88
CA SER A 708 47.02 6.10 -43.64
C SER A 708 45.95 6.19 -42.55
N ALA A 709 45.05 7.18 -42.62
CA ALA A 709 44.02 7.40 -41.60
C ALA A 709 42.85 6.41 -41.70
N SER A 710 42.32 6.18 -42.90
CA SER A 710 41.20 5.24 -43.13
C SER A 710 41.57 3.81 -42.72
N THR A 711 42.74 3.33 -43.15
CA THR A 711 43.24 1.99 -42.82
C THR A 711 43.38 1.78 -41.30
N ALA A 712 43.83 2.80 -40.56
CA ALA A 712 43.94 2.74 -39.10
C ALA A 712 42.56 2.67 -38.41
N THR A 713 41.56 3.39 -38.91
CA THR A 713 40.19 3.35 -38.40
C THR A 713 39.55 1.97 -38.59
N VAL A 714 39.66 1.37 -39.79
CA VAL A 714 39.12 0.03 -40.06
C VAL A 714 39.73 -1.01 -39.13
N ILE A 715 41.07 -1.02 -38.95
CA ILE A 715 41.75 -1.95 -38.04
C ILE A 715 41.27 -1.79 -36.58
N ASN A 716 41.00 -0.56 -36.14
CA ASN A 716 40.43 -0.30 -34.80
C ASN A 716 38.99 -0.80 -34.67
N ASN A 717 38.15 -0.60 -35.69
CA ASN A 717 36.77 -1.07 -35.70
C ASN A 717 36.72 -2.60 -35.66
N SER A 718 37.51 -3.29 -36.49
CA SER A 718 37.58 -4.76 -36.52
C SER A 718 38.03 -5.32 -35.16
N ALA A 719 39.00 -4.67 -34.50
CA ALA A 719 39.44 -5.05 -33.16
C ALA A 719 38.35 -4.83 -32.09
N ARG A 720 37.57 -3.73 -32.19
CA ARG A 720 36.44 -3.46 -31.29
C ARG A 720 35.30 -4.46 -31.50
N ILE A 721 34.98 -4.81 -32.75
CA ILE A 721 33.97 -5.83 -33.09
C ILE A 721 34.35 -7.19 -32.51
N TYR A 722 35.61 -7.61 -32.62
CA TYR A 722 36.09 -8.87 -32.02
C TYR A 722 35.96 -8.88 -30.48
N GLU A 723 36.28 -7.78 -29.81
CA GLU A 723 36.10 -7.65 -28.36
C GLU A 723 34.63 -7.64 -27.95
N LEU A 724 33.75 -6.98 -28.70
CA LEU A 724 32.30 -7.03 -28.49
C LEU A 724 31.74 -8.44 -28.66
N GLN A 725 32.17 -9.18 -29.69
CA GLN A 725 31.81 -10.59 -29.88
C GLN A 725 32.26 -11.47 -28.71
N ARG A 726 33.45 -11.23 -28.14
CA ARG A 726 33.91 -11.93 -26.93
C ARG A 726 33.00 -11.65 -25.74
N GLN A 727 32.68 -10.39 -25.49
CA GLN A 727 31.80 -9.99 -24.38
C GLN A 727 30.35 -10.46 -24.55
N LEU A 728 29.83 -10.49 -25.79
CA LEU A 728 28.50 -11.03 -26.08
C LEU A 728 28.40 -12.54 -25.83
N ASN A 729 29.44 -13.31 -26.13
CA ASN A 729 29.49 -14.74 -25.79
C ASN A 729 29.54 -14.97 -24.27
N GLU A 730 30.28 -14.13 -23.52
CA GLU A 730 30.33 -14.20 -22.06
C GLU A 730 28.96 -13.84 -21.43
N LEU A 731 28.34 -12.74 -21.87
CA LEU A 731 27.00 -12.34 -21.40
C LEU A 731 25.91 -13.36 -21.77
N ASN A 732 25.95 -13.94 -22.97
CA ASN A 732 25.03 -15.02 -23.35
C ASN A 732 25.20 -16.26 -22.45
N THR A 733 26.43 -16.58 -22.06
CA THR A 733 26.70 -17.67 -21.10
C THR A 733 26.13 -17.35 -19.72
N GLN A 734 26.32 -16.12 -19.22
CA GLN A 734 25.72 -15.66 -17.97
C GLN A 734 24.17 -15.63 -18.04
N ARG A 735 23.58 -15.28 -19.19
CA ARG A 735 22.13 -15.31 -19.40
C ARG A 735 21.59 -16.73 -19.23
N ILE A 736 22.16 -17.70 -19.94
CA ILE A 736 21.74 -19.11 -19.87
C ILE A 736 21.89 -19.67 -18.45
N GLN A 737 22.97 -19.31 -17.73
CA GLN A 737 23.16 -19.72 -16.34
C GLN A 737 22.10 -19.14 -15.39
N LYS A 738 21.80 -17.84 -15.51
CA LYS A 738 20.73 -17.17 -14.72
C LYS A 738 19.34 -17.71 -15.07
N GLU A 739 19.03 -17.95 -16.34
CA GLU A 739 17.78 -18.58 -16.77
C GLU A 739 17.59 -19.95 -16.12
N GLN A 740 18.65 -20.77 -16.03
CA GLN A 740 18.60 -22.09 -15.38
C GLN A 740 18.43 -21.97 -13.86
N GLU A 741 19.14 -21.03 -13.21
CA GLU A 741 18.97 -20.73 -11.78
C GLU A 741 17.51 -20.34 -11.47
N ILE A 742 16.97 -19.35 -12.18
CA ILE A 742 15.59 -18.85 -12.05
C ILE A 742 14.54 -19.96 -12.20
N ARG A 743 14.75 -20.91 -13.13
CA ARG A 743 13.83 -22.06 -13.35
C ARG A 743 13.78 -23.04 -12.18
N THR A 744 14.79 -23.05 -11.30
CA THR A 744 14.86 -23.95 -10.13
C THR A 744 14.39 -23.33 -8.81
N ILE A 745 13.95 -22.06 -8.81
CA ILE A 745 13.61 -21.31 -7.59
C ILE A 745 12.09 -21.17 -7.42
N GLU A 746 11.57 -21.86 -6.40
CA GLU A 746 10.15 -21.81 -5.99
C GLU A 746 9.76 -20.49 -5.29
N ASN A 747 10.73 -19.76 -4.73
CA ASN A 747 10.47 -18.53 -3.98
C ASN A 747 10.22 -17.35 -4.94
N GLN A 748 8.96 -16.93 -5.06
CA GLN A 748 8.54 -15.86 -5.98
C GLN A 748 9.29 -14.53 -5.80
N THR A 749 9.55 -14.08 -4.56
CA THR A 749 10.26 -12.82 -4.31
C THR A 749 11.74 -12.88 -4.68
N LEU A 750 12.39 -14.02 -4.46
CA LEU A 750 13.76 -14.25 -4.93
C LEU A 750 13.81 -14.40 -6.45
N ARG A 751 12.83 -15.10 -7.04
CA ARG A 751 12.70 -15.29 -8.48
C ARG A 751 12.53 -13.95 -9.21
N HIS A 752 11.70 -13.03 -8.69
CA HIS A 752 11.57 -11.67 -9.24
C HIS A 752 12.92 -10.93 -9.19
N ARG A 753 13.62 -10.91 -8.05
CA ARG A 753 14.94 -10.28 -7.89
C ARG A 753 16.05 -10.87 -8.76
N LEU A 754 15.87 -12.09 -9.26
CA LEU A 754 16.77 -12.72 -10.22
C LEU A 754 16.32 -12.46 -11.67
N GLN A 755 15.01 -12.34 -11.92
CA GLN A 755 14.45 -11.86 -13.18
C GLN A 755 14.93 -10.43 -13.47
N ASP A 756 14.84 -9.51 -12.51
CA ASP A 756 15.37 -8.14 -12.63
C ASP A 756 16.87 -8.12 -13.03
N LYS A 757 17.64 -9.11 -12.55
CA LYS A 757 19.08 -9.32 -12.85
C LYS A 757 19.35 -10.11 -14.13
N LEU A 758 18.35 -10.73 -14.73
CA LEU A 758 18.39 -11.37 -16.04
C LEU A 758 18.02 -10.34 -17.11
N ASP A 759 16.98 -9.55 -16.86
CA ASP A 759 16.51 -8.47 -17.75
C ASP A 759 17.58 -7.37 -17.88
N SER A 760 18.29 -7.05 -16.79
CA SER A 760 19.49 -6.20 -16.84
C SER A 760 20.65 -6.77 -17.68
N VAL A 761 20.76 -8.09 -17.86
CA VAL A 761 21.76 -8.71 -18.76
C VAL A 761 21.26 -8.75 -20.20
N LEU A 762 19.96 -8.95 -20.42
CA LEU A 762 19.33 -8.85 -21.73
C LEU A 762 19.53 -7.45 -22.34
N LEU A 763 19.35 -6.39 -21.54
CA LEU A 763 19.61 -5.01 -21.96
C LEU A 763 21.08 -4.73 -22.27
N GLU A 764 22.03 -5.34 -21.54
CA GLU A 764 23.46 -5.21 -21.86
C GLU A 764 23.86 -5.97 -23.14
N ILE A 765 23.22 -7.12 -23.41
CA ILE A 765 23.35 -7.85 -24.67
C ILE A 765 22.82 -7.00 -25.83
N GLU A 766 21.58 -6.50 -25.73
CA GLU A 766 20.94 -5.67 -26.76
C GLU A 766 21.77 -4.40 -27.05
N ALA A 767 22.29 -3.72 -26.02
CA ALA A 767 23.15 -2.56 -26.21
C ALA A 767 24.45 -2.88 -26.99
N LYS A 768 25.10 -4.02 -26.69
CA LYS A 768 26.34 -4.43 -27.37
C LYS A 768 26.12 -5.05 -28.75
N GLU A 769 24.97 -5.69 -28.98
CA GLU A 769 24.55 -6.13 -30.33
C GLU A 769 24.29 -4.92 -31.24
N ASN A 770 23.66 -3.86 -30.72
CA ASN A 770 23.50 -2.59 -31.43
C ASN A 770 24.85 -1.89 -31.69
N GLU A 771 25.75 -1.76 -30.69
CA GLU A 771 27.09 -1.19 -30.90
C GLU A 771 27.88 -1.95 -31.98
N MET A 772 27.82 -3.29 -31.96
CA MET A 772 28.45 -4.14 -32.96
C MET A 772 27.84 -3.94 -34.36
N HIS A 773 26.52 -3.81 -34.47
CA HIS A 773 25.83 -3.59 -35.74
C HIS A 773 26.14 -2.21 -36.33
N GLU A 774 26.22 -1.16 -35.50
CA GLU A 774 26.65 0.17 -35.95
C GLU A 774 28.10 0.17 -36.47
N LEU A 775 29.02 -0.51 -35.78
CA LEU A 775 30.41 -0.64 -36.22
C LEU A 775 30.55 -1.46 -37.52
N GLN A 776 29.78 -2.54 -37.68
CA GLN A 776 29.75 -3.33 -38.91
C GLN A 776 29.15 -2.54 -40.10
N ALA A 777 28.12 -1.72 -39.84
CA ALA A 777 27.59 -0.81 -40.85
C ALA A 777 28.62 0.27 -41.24
N ALA A 778 29.38 0.80 -40.27
CA ALA A 778 30.44 1.79 -40.51
C ALA A 778 31.64 1.20 -41.28
N GLU A 779 32.05 -0.05 -41.02
CA GLU A 779 33.04 -0.74 -41.85
C GLU A 779 32.55 -0.91 -43.29
N LYS A 780 31.29 -1.31 -43.47
CA LYS A 780 30.71 -1.48 -44.82
C LYS A 780 30.66 -0.17 -45.60
N TYR A 781 30.23 0.93 -44.96
CA TYR A 781 30.26 2.28 -45.53
C TYR A 781 31.68 2.87 -45.73
N SER A 782 32.73 2.17 -45.27
CA SER A 782 34.14 2.52 -45.52
C SER A 782 34.83 1.57 -46.52
N LEU A 783 34.08 0.62 -47.11
CA LEU A 783 34.53 -0.35 -48.11
C LEU A 783 33.81 -0.21 -49.46
N GLU A 784 32.70 0.54 -49.50
CA GLU A 784 32.01 1.02 -50.71
C GLU A 784 32.54 2.40 -51.16
#